data_AF-A0A3A6I668-F1
#
_entry.id   AF-A0A3A6I668-F1
#
_cell.length_a   1.000
_cell.length_b   1.000
_cell.length_c   1.000
_cell.angle_alpha   90.00
_cell.angle_beta   90.00
_cell.angle_gamma   90.00
#
_symmetry.space_group_name_H-M   'P 1'
#
loop_
_entity.id
_entity.type
_entity.pdbx_description
1 polymer ?
#
loop_
_entity_poly.entity_id
_entity_poly.type
_entity_poly.pdbx_seq_one_letter_code
_entity_poly.pdbx_strand_id
1 'polypeptide(L)'
;MLFRGKVSAEADKGVNDMISRQKLVIPTYEMDEAEKAPVFYDVRNHQGTRGNIYPIPMTDTFKNVKTDREYDAIRLENEFIRVTVLPQLGGRIYEGYDKKADYHFVYKNNVIKPALIGLCGAWISGGIEFNWPQHHRPTTFMPVDSWIETGEDGSETAWMGEYEPLFGMKGMVGVTIWPGKAYVTVKTRLYNPTNAMQTFHWWANLAVHANQNYQLQFPPDVDYITYHYKDAVSPFPVVRGEFARADFGEGTDITWFKNIPSPASFFILNSDYNFMGGYDHGRKRGTVHVADHHVSVGKKFFTWGSREFGDVWHSNLTDEDGAYLEIMTGCYTDNQPDFSFMAPDETKTFEQTWYALSDMPGLKNAGKDGAVGFVHEGRSLEVCFNVTAVHENARMKVVLKGETLVEEEVSLEPGKPVLRTFEVPEDMEEKEVSAFLYDEDGKELISYTYRAPFFENREKPVPHKPAREPKEIGSQEELYLEGLHLEQYRHVTLRAQDYYMEALHRDPGDSRCNNAMGLLMMRRGNCREALRFMERAVKRCMLRNPNPRDGEYCFNYAWALEENGQEEEAVRYYRKAAWNYGYKGAGLKQAAKLSVRRGDTGAARDCVREALTVNGESPELFFLQAFLLRKEGRTQEAEAVTGRMLGIDPMAYGSLGENWFLQGESGLERLQAVLGKRRMAWLVLMASYLELGAWEEVLKLGGKAPSDPMVYYDCAYAAAGLGKEEDAAAFLKKAGADPGDYCFPYTDMDKRVLEYAYSRGLDGGRSAYYLGCLYYGRDNREEGMRYWEDTVSREDGLYQAHRCLALALLEVCRDKTGARREMEKAFALKRASSAGENSSPSPDGRYLLELMEIRKQCGVPVRNLLELLEEYPDLVYKREDLYHQQLVLYNEAGMPEKAAEFLKKRIFNPYEGGEGILVKAHILAYIQLGRRALREGKNKDAIAFLEKALEYPENYHEGRGVMAREAAVYYHMAKALEADGRGEEALAWYEKAAAYQTGRLDESDFYTACALRRLGKEREAAILYRQMLEGADALLEKEDRLPYFGGFVSNLPGEHDVCKANHMKAHPAKFYAYTGLGRKEEAEREKKLAAYWGSELAWLSIIEEDGGNLGYEGI
;
A
#
# COMPACT_ATOMS: atom_id res chain seq x y z
N MET A 1 6.79 4.80 47.76
CA MET A 1 5.32 4.96 47.62
C MET A 1 4.88 3.92 46.60
N LEU A 2 4.15 2.90 47.04
CA LEU A 2 3.90 1.66 46.29
C LEU A 2 2.74 1.84 45.31
N PHE A 3 3.02 1.70 44.01
CA PHE A 3 2.00 1.59 42.96
C PHE A 3 1.47 0.16 42.92
N ARG A 4 0.19 -0.02 43.25
CA ARG A 4 -0.60 -1.22 42.92
C ARG A 4 -1.74 -0.78 42.02
N GLY A 5 -1.57 -0.92 40.71
CA GLY A 5 -2.71 -0.97 39.79
C GLY A 5 -3.45 -2.27 40.06
N LYS A 6 -4.63 -2.19 40.69
CA LYS A 6 -5.54 -3.33 40.81
C LYS A 6 -6.29 -3.47 39.49
N VAL A 7 -6.21 -4.66 38.90
CA VAL A 7 -7.29 -5.18 38.06
C VAL A 7 -8.42 -5.56 39.03
N SER A 8 -9.51 -4.78 39.07
CA SER A 8 -10.71 -5.14 39.83
C SER A 8 -11.83 -5.52 38.88
N ALA A 9 -12.15 -6.81 38.85
CA ALA A 9 -13.50 -7.26 38.58
C ALA A 9 -14.26 -7.25 39.91
N GLU A 10 -14.98 -6.18 40.21
CA GLU A 10 -16.20 -6.18 41.04
C GLU A 10 -16.84 -4.78 41.02
N ALA A 11 -18.15 -4.78 40.79
CA ALA A 11 -18.95 -3.59 40.54
C ALA A 11 -19.08 -2.68 41.78
N ASP A 12 -18.74 -1.40 41.61
CA ASP A 12 -19.22 -0.33 42.48
C ASP A 12 -19.67 0.86 41.62
N LYS A 13 -20.85 1.41 41.94
CA LYS A 13 -21.61 2.37 41.12
C LYS A 13 -21.01 3.78 41.21
N GLY A 14 -20.70 4.41 40.06
CA GLY A 14 -20.65 5.88 39.99
C GLY A 14 -19.78 6.54 38.92
N VAL A 15 -18.93 5.81 38.19
CA VAL A 15 -18.19 6.32 37.03
C VAL A 15 -18.51 5.39 35.87
N ASN A 16 -19.20 5.90 34.84
CA ASN A 16 -19.36 5.11 33.62
C ASN A 16 -17.98 5.06 32.95
N ASP A 17 -17.34 3.90 32.96
CA ASP A 17 -16.12 3.67 32.16
C ASP A 17 -16.44 4.04 30.70
N MET A 18 -15.71 5.03 30.16
CA MET A 18 -15.94 5.51 28.79
C MET A 18 -15.42 4.53 27.74
N ILE A 19 -14.79 3.41 28.13
CA ILE A 19 -14.21 2.43 27.21
C ILE A 19 -14.63 1.01 27.56
N SER A 20 -14.94 0.20 26.54
CA SER A 20 -15.28 -1.21 26.75
C SER A 20 -14.92 -2.08 25.54
N ARG A 21 -14.56 -3.35 25.79
CA ARG A 21 -14.49 -4.38 24.74
C ARG A 21 -15.88 -4.94 24.49
N GLN A 22 -16.28 -5.02 23.23
CA GLN A 22 -17.62 -5.49 22.83
C GLN A 22 -17.50 -6.43 21.63
N LYS A 23 -18.50 -7.30 21.48
CA LYS A 23 -18.71 -8.09 20.27
C LYS A 23 -19.69 -7.35 19.38
N LEU A 24 -19.26 -7.03 18.15
CA LEU A 24 -20.11 -6.41 17.15
C LEU A 24 -20.41 -7.42 16.05
N VAL A 25 -21.69 -7.61 15.75
CA VAL A 25 -22.10 -8.39 14.59
C VAL A 25 -22.22 -7.44 13.41
N ILE A 26 -21.41 -7.66 12.38
CA ILE A 26 -21.40 -6.85 11.16
C ILE A 26 -21.58 -7.81 9.97
N PRO A 27 -22.57 -7.57 9.09
CA PRO A 27 -22.66 -8.30 7.83
C PRO A 27 -21.35 -8.20 7.05
N THR A 28 -20.85 -9.31 6.56
CA THR A 28 -19.50 -9.41 5.99
C THR A 28 -19.50 -10.28 4.75
N TYR A 29 -18.93 -9.79 3.66
CA TYR A 29 -18.61 -10.61 2.51
C TYR A 29 -17.31 -11.37 2.75
N GLU A 30 -17.37 -12.70 2.72
CA GLU A 30 -16.23 -13.54 3.06
C GLU A 30 -15.19 -13.62 1.93
N MET A 31 -13.92 -13.42 2.31
CA MET A 31 -12.78 -13.85 1.51
C MET A 31 -12.55 -15.35 1.68
N ASP A 32 -11.87 -15.97 0.73
CA ASP A 32 -11.35 -17.33 0.88
C ASP A 32 -10.10 -17.36 1.80
N GLU A 33 -9.53 -18.55 2.00
CA GLU A 33 -8.25 -18.68 2.70
C GLU A 33 -7.12 -17.99 1.92
N ALA A 34 -6.14 -17.47 2.67
CA ALA A 34 -4.94 -16.89 2.08
C ALA A 34 -4.11 -17.96 1.35
N GLU A 35 -3.27 -17.51 0.42
CA GLU A 35 -2.30 -18.34 -0.28
C GLU A 35 -1.34 -18.98 0.72
N LYS A 36 -1.31 -20.32 0.74
CA LYS A 36 -0.44 -21.10 1.63
C LYS A 36 1.03 -21.02 1.22
N ALA A 37 1.27 -20.92 -0.08
CA ALA A 37 2.60 -20.80 -0.66
C ALA A 37 3.01 -19.32 -0.78
N PRO A 38 4.30 -19.00 -0.68
CA PRO A 38 4.76 -17.62 -0.82
C PRO A 38 4.56 -17.13 -2.27
N VAL A 39 4.35 -15.82 -2.37
CA VAL A 39 4.18 -15.10 -3.62
C VAL A 39 5.25 -14.01 -3.68
N PHE A 40 5.96 -13.94 -4.82
CA PHE A 40 7.07 -13.02 -5.01
C PHE A 40 6.74 -12.01 -6.11
N TYR A 41 6.48 -10.78 -5.72
CA TYR A 41 6.19 -9.66 -6.63
C TYR A 41 7.37 -8.69 -6.62
N ASP A 42 8.08 -8.53 -7.74
CA ASP A 42 9.26 -7.64 -7.82
C ASP A 42 8.91 -6.31 -8.48
N VAL A 43 8.18 -6.35 -9.60
CA VAL A 43 7.88 -5.16 -10.43
C VAL A 43 6.39 -4.83 -10.52
N ARG A 44 5.56 -5.46 -9.68
CA ARG A 44 4.17 -5.04 -9.50
C ARG A 44 4.17 -3.62 -8.97
N ASN A 45 3.48 -2.72 -9.66
CA ASN A 45 3.23 -1.37 -9.22
C ASN A 45 2.08 -1.38 -8.21
N HIS A 46 2.32 -0.78 -7.05
CA HIS A 46 1.29 -0.47 -6.08
C HIS A 46 1.42 1.01 -5.72
N GLN A 47 0.55 1.85 -6.28
CA GLN A 47 0.50 3.29 -6.04
C GLN A 47 1.86 4.02 -6.24
N GLY A 48 2.59 3.63 -7.29
CA GLY A 48 3.90 4.19 -7.63
C GLY A 48 5.09 3.56 -6.91
N THR A 49 4.88 2.46 -6.19
CA THR A 49 5.92 1.80 -5.40
C THR A 49 5.98 0.32 -5.72
N ARG A 50 7.09 -0.34 -5.39
CA ARG A 50 7.15 -1.80 -5.48
C ARG A 50 6.09 -2.43 -4.60
N GLY A 51 5.31 -3.31 -5.22
CA GLY A 51 4.23 -4.06 -4.61
C GLY A 51 4.68 -5.42 -4.09
N ASN A 52 5.90 -5.55 -3.56
CA ASN A 52 6.39 -6.80 -2.98
C ASN A 52 5.62 -7.14 -1.69
N ILE A 53 5.22 -8.40 -1.54
CA ILE A 53 4.38 -8.85 -0.42
C ILE A 53 5.04 -9.87 0.49
N TYR A 54 6.09 -10.56 0.06
CA TYR A 54 6.83 -11.48 0.95
C TYR A 54 7.42 -10.69 2.14
N PRO A 55 7.23 -11.11 3.41
CA PRO A 55 6.74 -12.42 3.87
C PRO A 55 5.26 -12.47 4.35
N ILE A 56 4.34 -11.77 3.69
CA ILE A 56 2.92 -11.73 4.04
C ILE A 56 2.08 -12.63 3.11
N PRO A 57 1.18 -13.47 3.64
CA PRO A 57 0.22 -14.23 2.83
C PRO A 57 -0.74 -13.33 2.04
N MET A 58 -0.96 -13.68 0.77
CA MET A 58 -1.91 -12.98 -0.10
C MET A 58 -3.32 -13.54 0.05
N THR A 59 -4.34 -12.68 0.07
CA THR A 59 -5.76 -13.08 0.04
C THR A 59 -6.44 -12.39 -1.14
N ASP A 60 -6.57 -13.10 -2.26
CA ASP A 60 -7.00 -12.55 -3.55
C ASP A 60 -8.22 -13.24 -4.18
N THR A 61 -8.95 -14.05 -3.41
CA THR A 61 -10.16 -14.75 -3.87
C THR A 61 -11.35 -14.52 -2.94
N PHE A 62 -12.53 -14.42 -3.53
CA PHE A 62 -13.79 -14.14 -2.83
C PHE A 62 -14.67 -15.38 -2.77
N LYS A 63 -15.43 -15.52 -1.68
CA LYS A 63 -16.55 -16.48 -1.64
C LYS A 63 -17.84 -15.91 -2.23
N ASN A 64 -17.95 -14.59 -2.33
CA ASN A 64 -19.18 -13.87 -2.73
C ASN A 64 -20.40 -14.24 -1.87
N VAL A 65 -20.18 -14.56 -0.60
CA VAL A 65 -21.24 -14.87 0.37
C VAL A 65 -21.20 -13.84 1.49
N LYS A 66 -22.35 -13.20 1.74
CA LYS A 66 -22.57 -12.31 2.87
C LYS A 66 -23.05 -13.11 4.08
N THR A 67 -22.31 -13.02 5.19
CA THR A 67 -22.62 -13.68 6.47
C THR A 67 -22.54 -12.67 7.62
N ASP A 68 -23.34 -12.88 8.65
CA ASP A 68 -23.18 -12.12 9.89
C ASP A 68 -21.95 -12.63 10.64
N ARG A 69 -20.98 -11.73 10.84
CA ARG A 69 -19.72 -12.06 11.51
C ARG A 69 -19.56 -11.26 12.78
N GLU A 70 -19.12 -11.95 13.83
CA GLU A 70 -18.75 -11.32 15.09
C GLU A 70 -17.32 -10.78 15.04
N TYR A 71 -17.16 -9.52 15.40
CA TYR A 71 -15.88 -8.82 15.53
C TYR A 71 -15.62 -8.38 16.97
N ASP A 72 -14.39 -8.55 17.42
CA ASP A 72 -13.87 -7.92 18.62
C ASP A 72 -13.67 -6.42 18.37
N ALA A 73 -14.45 -5.60 19.06
CA ALA A 73 -14.41 -4.15 18.96
C ALA A 73 -14.03 -3.52 20.30
N ILE A 74 -13.38 -2.35 20.23
CA ILE A 74 -13.17 -1.47 21.38
C ILE A 74 -13.99 -0.21 21.15
N ARG A 75 -14.97 0.03 22.02
CA ARG A 75 -15.85 1.19 21.95
C ARG A 75 -15.44 2.20 23.00
N LEU A 76 -15.19 3.42 22.56
CA LEU A 76 -14.94 4.59 23.40
C LEU A 76 -16.15 5.53 23.28
N GLU A 77 -16.74 5.95 24.38
CA GLU A 77 -17.94 6.78 24.39
C GLU A 77 -18.01 7.69 25.61
N ASN A 78 -18.22 8.98 25.36
CA ASN A 78 -18.50 9.99 26.39
C ASN A 78 -19.86 10.67 26.13
N GLU A 79 -20.11 11.82 26.74
CA GLU A 79 -21.37 12.56 26.60
C GLU A 79 -21.59 13.19 25.20
N PHE A 80 -20.54 13.34 24.38
CA PHE A 80 -20.58 14.00 23.07
C PHE A 80 -20.37 13.05 21.90
N ILE A 81 -19.43 12.11 22.02
CA ILE A 81 -18.99 11.28 20.89
C ILE A 81 -18.96 9.80 21.25
N ARG A 82 -19.11 8.97 20.22
CA ARG A 82 -18.80 7.54 20.23
C ARG A 82 -17.80 7.23 19.13
N VAL A 83 -16.74 6.51 19.48
CA VAL A 83 -15.73 6.00 18.56
C VAL A 83 -15.64 4.49 18.72
N THR A 84 -15.69 3.77 17.61
CA THR A 84 -15.55 2.31 17.60
C THR A 84 -14.31 1.94 16.81
N VAL A 85 -13.52 1.04 17.36
CA VAL A 85 -12.24 0.59 16.81
C VAL A 85 -12.28 -0.93 16.59
N LEU A 86 -11.71 -1.42 15.47
CA LEU A 86 -11.71 -2.84 15.10
C LEU A 86 -10.29 -3.41 15.00
N PRO A 87 -9.72 -3.95 16.11
CA PRO A 87 -8.40 -4.61 16.09
C PRO A 87 -8.29 -5.76 15.09
N GLN A 88 -9.38 -6.46 14.77
CA GLN A 88 -9.36 -7.57 13.83
C GLN A 88 -9.27 -7.14 12.34
N LEU A 89 -9.47 -5.86 12.04
CA LEU A 89 -9.45 -5.30 10.69
C LEU A 89 -8.39 -4.18 10.58
N GLY A 90 -7.15 -4.55 10.89
CA GLY A 90 -5.99 -3.67 10.81
C GLY A 90 -5.92 -2.57 11.87
N GLY A 91 -6.82 -2.60 12.87
CA GLY A 91 -6.88 -1.59 13.90
C GLY A 91 -7.38 -0.24 13.43
N ARG A 92 -8.30 -0.21 12.47
CA ARG A 92 -8.91 1.03 12.01
C ARG A 92 -9.91 1.59 13.03
N ILE A 93 -10.10 2.91 13.00
CA ILE A 93 -11.32 3.50 13.56
C ILE A 93 -12.44 3.15 12.60
N TYR A 94 -13.42 2.38 13.05
CA TYR A 94 -14.56 1.92 12.24
C TYR A 94 -15.68 2.95 12.16
N GLU A 95 -15.94 3.66 13.26
CA GLU A 95 -16.91 4.75 13.27
C GLU A 95 -16.46 5.87 14.22
N GLY A 96 -16.87 7.08 13.91
CA GLY A 96 -16.79 8.27 14.75
C GLY A 96 -18.13 9.00 14.62
N TYR A 97 -18.87 9.03 15.72
CA TYR A 97 -20.26 9.46 15.77
C TYR A 97 -20.43 10.59 16.77
N ASP A 98 -20.98 11.71 16.31
CA ASP A 98 -21.40 12.84 17.14
C ASP A 98 -22.83 12.61 17.61
N LYS A 99 -22.99 12.47 18.94
CA LYS A 99 -24.26 12.19 19.61
C LYS A 99 -25.17 13.41 19.71
N LYS A 100 -24.62 14.61 19.63
CA LYS A 100 -25.37 15.88 19.68
C LYS A 100 -25.93 16.23 18.31
N ALA A 101 -25.17 15.91 17.27
CA ALA A 101 -25.52 16.19 15.88
C ALA A 101 -26.25 15.05 15.15
N ASP A 102 -26.29 13.84 15.72
CA ASP A 102 -26.72 12.61 15.01
C ASP A 102 -26.00 12.47 13.66
N TYR A 103 -24.66 12.48 13.72
CA TYR A 103 -23.83 12.56 12.52
C TYR A 103 -22.57 11.70 12.64
N HIS A 104 -22.33 10.91 11.61
CA HIS A 104 -21.08 10.16 11.43
C HIS A 104 -20.02 11.08 10.81
N PHE A 105 -19.18 11.67 11.66
CA PHE A 105 -18.04 12.49 11.25
C PHE A 105 -16.87 11.65 10.72
N VAL A 106 -16.93 10.34 10.95
CA VAL A 106 -16.16 9.31 10.23
C VAL A 106 -17.17 8.36 9.57
N TYR A 107 -17.05 8.15 8.26
CA TYR A 107 -17.93 7.27 7.49
C TYR A 107 -18.00 5.88 8.10
N LYS A 108 -19.21 5.43 8.39
CA LYS A 108 -19.48 4.09 8.87
C LYS A 108 -20.03 3.25 7.72
N ASN A 109 -19.30 2.20 7.37
CA ASN A 109 -19.80 1.17 6.47
C ASN A 109 -20.56 0.12 7.29
N ASN A 110 -21.85 -0.08 7.07
CA ASN A 110 -22.67 -1.06 7.78
C ASN A 110 -22.43 -2.50 7.29
N VAL A 111 -21.58 -2.70 6.28
CA VAL A 111 -21.12 -4.01 5.79
C VAL A 111 -19.59 -4.02 5.66
N ILE A 112 -18.96 -5.15 6.02
CA ILE A 112 -17.56 -5.40 5.68
C ILE A 112 -17.51 -6.03 4.29
N LYS A 113 -17.28 -5.23 3.26
CA LYS A 113 -17.24 -5.67 1.86
C LYS A 113 -15.85 -5.45 1.27
N PRO A 114 -14.98 -6.48 1.27
CA PRO A 114 -13.63 -6.36 0.75
C PRO A 114 -13.60 -6.28 -0.78
N ALA A 115 -12.60 -5.56 -1.30
CA ALA A 115 -12.23 -5.49 -2.71
C ALA A 115 -10.71 -5.73 -2.86
N LEU A 116 -10.26 -6.04 -4.07
CA LEU A 116 -8.84 -6.30 -4.39
C LEU A 116 -8.07 -4.98 -4.63
N ILE A 117 -7.99 -4.14 -3.59
CA ILE A 117 -7.28 -2.85 -3.60
C ILE A 117 -6.00 -2.93 -2.76
N GLY A 118 -6.01 -3.70 -1.67
CA GLY A 118 -4.90 -3.75 -0.72
C GLY A 118 -3.65 -4.40 -1.31
N LEU A 119 -2.49 -4.07 -0.74
CA LEU A 119 -1.21 -4.64 -1.17
C LEU A 119 -1.23 -6.18 -1.19
N CYS A 120 -1.85 -6.82 -0.19
CA CYS A 120 -2.00 -8.28 -0.09
C CYS A 120 -3.35 -8.79 -0.64
N GLY A 121 -4.05 -8.00 -1.45
CA GLY A 121 -5.37 -8.31 -2.03
C GLY A 121 -6.50 -7.62 -1.27
N ALA A 122 -7.00 -8.23 -0.20
CA ALA A 122 -8.16 -7.73 0.55
C ALA A 122 -7.96 -6.31 1.15
N TRP A 123 -8.90 -5.42 0.87
CA TRP A 123 -9.03 -4.09 1.51
C TRP A 123 -10.52 -3.73 1.64
N ILE A 124 -10.88 -2.92 2.64
CA ILE A 124 -12.26 -2.48 2.89
C ILE A 124 -12.32 -0.95 3.03
N SER A 125 -13.42 -0.36 2.58
CA SER A 125 -13.69 1.08 2.69
C SER A 125 -14.19 1.48 4.08
N GLY A 126 -14.13 2.79 4.34
CA GLY A 126 -14.73 3.42 5.51
C GLY A 126 -13.80 3.52 6.71
N GLY A 127 -14.23 4.31 7.70
CA GLY A 127 -13.45 4.53 8.90
C GLY A 127 -12.28 5.50 8.73
N ILE A 128 -11.27 5.34 9.59
CA ILE A 128 -9.93 5.90 9.41
C ILE A 128 -8.94 4.73 9.28
N GLU A 129 -8.34 4.58 8.10
CA GLU A 129 -7.26 3.62 7.85
C GLU A 129 -5.89 4.26 8.13
N PHE A 130 -5.07 3.61 8.94
CA PHE A 130 -3.69 4.03 9.21
C PHE A 130 -2.72 3.33 8.25
N ASN A 131 -2.30 4.06 7.22
CA ASN A 131 -1.44 3.58 6.15
C ASN A 131 0.02 3.75 6.55
N TRP A 132 0.65 2.64 6.98
CA TRP A 132 2.07 2.55 7.29
C TRP A 132 2.54 1.08 7.19
N PRO A 133 3.84 0.80 6.98
CA PRO A 133 4.90 1.74 6.59
C PRO A 133 4.84 2.10 5.10
N GLN A 134 3.79 1.69 4.40
CA GLN A 134 3.50 1.94 2.99
C GLN A 134 2.00 2.19 2.82
N HIS A 135 1.64 2.76 1.67
CA HIS A 135 0.25 2.91 1.26
C HIS A 135 -0.49 1.57 1.25
N HIS A 136 -1.77 1.59 1.61
CA HIS A 136 -2.60 0.46 2.02
C HIS A 136 -1.80 -0.51 2.88
N ARG A 137 -1.71 -0.18 4.18
CA ARG A 137 -0.90 -0.92 5.17
C ARG A 137 -0.91 -2.41 4.82
N PRO A 138 0.26 -3.07 4.64
CA PRO A 138 0.33 -4.43 4.10
C PRO A 138 -0.58 -5.45 4.80
N THR A 139 -0.83 -5.23 6.08
CA THR A 139 -1.62 -6.03 7.01
C THR A 139 -2.99 -5.38 7.34
N THR A 140 -3.52 -4.48 6.48
CA THR A 140 -4.75 -3.69 6.70
C THR A 140 -6.01 -4.53 6.96
N PHE A 141 -6.06 -5.76 6.44
CA PHE A 141 -7.15 -6.72 6.66
C PHE A 141 -6.79 -7.83 7.67
N MET A 142 -5.64 -7.71 8.34
CA MET A 142 -5.15 -8.67 9.34
C MET A 142 -5.32 -8.12 10.77
N PRO A 143 -5.45 -9.00 11.78
CA PRO A 143 -5.61 -8.57 13.17
C PRO A 143 -4.32 -7.98 13.76
N VAL A 144 -4.48 -6.96 14.61
CA VAL A 144 -3.39 -6.31 15.37
C VAL A 144 -3.47 -6.57 16.88
N ASP A 145 -2.39 -6.28 17.61
CA ASP A 145 -2.40 -6.26 19.08
C ASP A 145 -3.35 -5.16 19.56
N SER A 146 -3.93 -5.30 20.76
CA SER A 146 -4.66 -4.19 21.38
C SER A 146 -4.59 -4.17 22.90
N TRP A 147 -4.57 -2.97 23.46
CA TRP A 147 -4.57 -2.71 24.90
C TRP A 147 -5.46 -1.52 25.25
N ILE A 148 -5.98 -1.48 26.49
CA ILE A 148 -6.79 -0.36 26.99
C ILE A 148 -6.03 0.29 28.15
N GLU A 149 -5.96 1.61 28.14
CA GLU A 149 -5.30 2.42 29.16
C GLU A 149 -6.21 3.57 29.60
N THR A 150 -6.31 3.75 30.92
CA THR A 150 -6.96 4.88 31.57
C THR A 150 -5.91 5.86 32.07
N GLY A 151 -5.98 7.11 31.62
CA GLY A 151 -5.09 8.20 32.01
C GLY A 151 -5.47 8.85 33.34
N GLU A 152 -4.53 9.55 33.96
CA GLU A 152 -4.76 10.29 35.23
C GLU A 152 -5.75 11.46 35.08
N ASP A 153 -5.89 12.00 33.87
CA ASP A 153 -6.84 13.05 33.49
C ASP A 153 -8.25 12.50 33.15
N GLY A 154 -8.47 11.20 33.38
CA GLY A 154 -9.71 10.51 33.04
C GLY A 154 -9.84 10.17 31.56
N SER A 155 -8.82 10.42 30.74
CA SER A 155 -8.81 9.96 29.35
C SER A 155 -8.81 8.44 29.24
N GLU A 156 -9.42 7.93 28.19
CA GLU A 156 -9.39 6.51 27.87
C GLU A 156 -8.75 6.33 26.50
N THR A 157 -7.80 5.39 26.41
CA THR A 157 -7.04 5.10 25.19
C THR A 157 -7.17 3.64 24.78
N ALA A 158 -7.57 3.41 23.54
CA ALA A 158 -7.47 2.12 22.86
C ALA A 158 -6.17 2.09 22.04
N TRP A 159 -5.18 1.36 22.53
CA TRP A 159 -3.92 1.12 21.82
C TRP A 159 -4.06 -0.05 20.84
N MET A 160 -3.47 0.09 19.66
CA MET A 160 -3.31 -0.96 18.68
C MET A 160 -1.95 -0.88 18.01
N GLY A 161 -1.34 -2.02 17.72
CA GLY A 161 -0.02 -2.03 17.10
C GLY A 161 0.41 -3.39 16.64
N GLU A 162 1.58 -3.42 16.02
CA GLU A 162 2.26 -4.64 15.59
C GLU A 162 3.75 -4.38 15.35
N TYR A 163 4.50 -5.47 15.14
CA TYR A 163 5.70 -5.45 14.32
C TYR A 163 5.30 -5.88 12.90
N GLU A 164 5.48 -5.00 11.93
CA GLU A 164 5.07 -5.26 10.56
C GLU A 164 6.06 -6.23 9.88
N PRO A 165 5.59 -7.24 9.12
CA PRO A 165 6.48 -8.29 8.62
C PRO A 165 7.43 -7.89 7.47
N LEU A 166 7.17 -6.81 6.72
CA LEU A 166 7.95 -6.49 5.51
C LEU A 166 9.32 -5.92 5.84
N PHE A 167 9.42 -5.02 6.83
CA PHE A 167 10.67 -4.35 7.21
C PHE A 167 11.06 -4.60 8.67
N GLY A 168 10.23 -5.30 9.45
CA GLY A 168 10.46 -5.57 10.86
C GLY A 168 10.35 -4.32 11.74
N MET A 169 9.70 -3.25 11.25
CA MET A 169 9.44 -2.05 12.03
C MET A 169 8.26 -2.25 12.98
N LYS A 170 8.18 -1.44 14.03
CA LYS A 170 7.04 -1.41 14.94
C LYS A 170 6.25 -0.13 14.74
N GLY A 171 4.92 -0.25 14.73
CA GLY A 171 4.02 0.90 14.66
C GLY A 171 2.81 0.68 15.55
N MET A 172 2.38 1.76 16.18
CA MET A 172 1.35 1.75 17.19
C MET A 172 0.52 3.04 17.13
N VAL A 173 -0.79 2.90 17.30
CA VAL A 173 -1.77 3.99 17.39
C VAL A 173 -2.56 3.87 18.68
N GLY A 174 -2.73 4.98 19.39
CA GLY A 174 -3.57 5.11 20.57
C GLY A 174 -4.75 6.02 20.27
N VAL A 175 -5.95 5.47 20.18
CA VAL A 175 -7.19 6.23 19.97
C VAL A 175 -7.69 6.69 21.32
N THR A 176 -7.60 7.99 21.59
CA THR A 176 -7.91 8.59 22.91
C THR A 176 -9.15 9.48 22.85
N ILE A 177 -10.02 9.38 23.86
CA ILE A 177 -11.08 10.34 24.18
C ILE A 177 -10.95 10.83 25.63
N TRP A 178 -11.61 11.94 25.95
CA TRP A 178 -11.60 12.57 27.27
C TRP A 178 -13.02 12.84 27.77
N PRO A 179 -13.27 12.89 29.09
CA PRO A 179 -14.51 13.43 29.62
C PRO A 179 -14.65 14.90 29.21
N GLY A 180 -15.85 15.38 28.89
CA GLY A 180 -16.06 16.80 28.57
C GLY A 180 -15.59 17.25 27.18
N LYS A 181 -15.03 16.36 26.34
CA LYS A 181 -14.44 16.73 25.05
C LYS A 181 -15.08 15.99 23.87
N ALA A 182 -15.39 16.71 22.79
CA ALA A 182 -16.02 16.19 21.59
C ALA A 182 -15.04 15.97 20.43
N TYR A 183 -13.85 15.44 20.72
CA TYR A 183 -12.86 15.08 19.71
C TYR A 183 -12.21 13.73 20.03
N VAL A 184 -11.67 13.10 19.00
CA VAL A 184 -10.78 11.94 19.12
C VAL A 184 -9.37 12.36 18.73
N THR A 185 -8.37 11.94 19.51
CA THR A 185 -6.96 12.11 19.15
C THR A 185 -6.31 10.75 18.94
N VAL A 186 -5.56 10.60 17.85
CA VAL A 186 -4.74 9.43 17.59
C VAL A 186 -3.29 9.78 17.90
N LYS A 187 -2.73 9.10 18.90
CA LYS A 187 -1.32 9.17 19.28
C LYS A 187 -0.55 8.09 18.54
N THR A 188 0.44 8.46 17.75
CA THR A 188 1.19 7.49 16.94
C THR A 188 2.62 7.34 17.45
N ARG A 189 3.13 6.10 17.43
CA ARG A 189 4.52 5.77 17.71
C ARG A 189 5.03 4.79 16.64
N LEU A 190 6.07 5.19 15.93
CA LEU A 190 6.79 4.35 14.95
C LEU A 190 8.22 4.14 15.44
N TYR A 191 8.70 2.90 15.42
CA TYR A 191 10.01 2.51 15.94
C TYR A 191 10.73 1.57 14.97
N ASN A 192 12.00 1.86 14.68
CA ASN A 192 12.85 1.00 13.88
C ASN A 192 13.79 0.17 14.79
N PRO A 193 13.48 -1.10 15.09
CA PRO A 193 14.36 -1.96 15.87
C PRO A 193 15.57 -2.46 15.07
N THR A 194 15.53 -2.40 13.74
CA THR A 194 16.48 -3.03 12.84
C THR A 194 17.80 -2.26 12.74
N ASN A 195 18.84 -2.93 12.22
CA ASN A 195 20.14 -2.29 11.96
C ASN A 195 20.15 -1.50 10.65
N ALA A 196 19.20 -1.73 9.74
CA ALA A 196 19.12 -0.95 8.52
C ALA A 196 18.38 0.37 8.78
N MET A 197 18.84 1.45 8.14
CA MET A 197 17.97 2.60 7.94
C MET A 197 16.79 2.15 7.06
N GLN A 198 15.58 2.41 7.54
CA GLN A 198 14.34 2.02 6.86
C GLN A 198 13.67 3.26 6.27
N THR A 199 12.93 3.04 5.19
CA THR A 199 11.99 4.04 4.67
C THR A 199 10.60 3.73 5.19
N PHE A 200 9.82 4.77 5.50
CA PHE A 200 8.45 4.61 5.94
C PHE A 200 7.57 5.72 5.36
N HIS A 201 6.29 5.44 5.33
CA HIS A 201 5.24 6.34 4.89
C HIS A 201 4.13 6.32 5.94
N TRP A 202 3.49 7.47 6.18
CA TRP A 202 2.36 7.58 7.09
C TRP A 202 1.25 8.42 6.47
N TRP A 203 0.05 7.83 6.36
CA TRP A 203 -1.18 8.55 6.08
C TRP A 203 -2.34 8.03 6.94
N ALA A 204 -3.13 8.95 7.50
CA ALA A 204 -4.44 8.63 8.05
C ALA A 204 -5.50 8.95 7.00
N ASN A 205 -6.15 7.91 6.47
CA ASN A 205 -7.17 8.03 5.42
C ASN A 205 -8.54 8.05 6.08
N LEU A 206 -9.08 9.24 6.31
CA LEU A 206 -10.43 9.42 6.84
C LEU A 206 -11.45 9.34 5.72
N ALA A 207 -12.37 8.38 5.78
CA ALA A 207 -13.52 8.35 4.90
C ALA A 207 -14.66 9.22 5.47
N VAL A 208 -15.36 9.95 4.59
CA VAL A 208 -16.58 10.73 4.90
C VAL A 208 -17.66 10.43 3.89
N HIS A 209 -18.94 10.47 4.29
CA HIS A 209 -20.06 10.33 3.35
C HIS A 209 -20.02 11.46 2.33
N ALA A 210 -20.06 11.12 1.04
CA ALA A 210 -20.03 12.06 -0.06
C ALA A 210 -21.40 12.08 -0.76
N ASN A 211 -21.83 13.27 -1.15
CA ASN A 211 -23.04 13.49 -1.93
C ASN A 211 -22.94 14.79 -2.72
N GLN A 212 -23.99 15.14 -3.46
CA GLN A 212 -24.01 16.32 -4.34
C GLN A 212 -23.86 17.66 -3.59
N ASN A 213 -24.10 17.69 -2.28
CA ASN A 213 -23.96 18.85 -1.39
C ASN A 213 -22.68 18.81 -0.53
N TYR A 214 -21.81 17.83 -0.75
CA TYR A 214 -20.56 17.71 0.00
C TYR A 214 -19.47 18.57 -0.64
N GLN A 215 -18.87 19.43 0.18
CA GLN A 215 -17.77 20.31 -0.21
C GLN A 215 -16.56 20.08 0.70
N LEU A 216 -15.41 19.86 0.10
CA LEU A 216 -14.12 19.85 0.79
C LEU A 216 -13.78 21.26 1.29
N GLN A 217 -13.27 21.35 2.52
CA GLN A 217 -12.89 22.60 3.17
C GLN A 217 -11.39 22.60 3.39
N PHE A 218 -10.69 23.46 2.66
CA PHE A 218 -9.23 23.59 2.70
C PHE A 218 -8.83 24.87 3.43
N PRO A 219 -7.60 24.92 3.97
CA PRO A 219 -7.04 26.19 4.41
C PRO A 219 -7.11 27.29 3.36
N PRO A 220 -7.42 28.53 3.76
CA PRO A 220 -7.63 29.63 2.82
C PRO A 220 -6.33 30.12 2.14
N ASP A 221 -5.16 29.67 2.60
CA ASP A 221 -3.86 30.00 2.00
C ASP A 221 -3.42 29.03 0.91
N VAL A 222 -4.22 28.01 0.57
CA VAL A 222 -3.89 27.05 -0.50
C VAL A 222 -4.22 27.65 -1.87
N ASP A 223 -3.23 27.69 -2.76
CA ASP A 223 -3.36 28.18 -4.14
C ASP A 223 -2.84 27.20 -5.22
N TYR A 224 -2.22 26.08 -4.82
CA TYR A 224 -1.74 25.04 -5.73
C TYR A 224 -1.99 23.62 -5.23
N ILE A 225 -2.22 22.72 -6.19
CA ILE A 225 -2.33 21.28 -6.00
C ILE A 225 -1.40 20.52 -6.94
N THR A 226 -1.16 19.26 -6.60
CA THR A 226 -0.33 18.33 -7.38
C THR A 226 -0.95 16.94 -7.45
N TYR A 227 -0.42 16.10 -8.35
CA TYR A 227 -0.74 14.67 -8.45
C TYR A 227 0.33 13.78 -7.80
N HIS A 228 0.14 12.46 -7.85
CA HIS A 228 1.12 11.46 -7.46
C HIS A 228 2.49 11.76 -8.10
N TYR A 229 3.60 11.49 -7.39
CA TYR A 229 4.98 11.84 -7.77
C TYR A 229 5.28 13.34 -8.00
N LYS A 230 4.30 14.21 -7.85
CA LYS A 230 4.34 15.62 -8.26
C LYS A 230 4.57 15.80 -9.77
N ASP A 231 4.10 14.87 -10.60
CA ASP A 231 4.29 14.92 -12.06
C ASP A 231 3.32 15.85 -12.80
N ALA A 232 2.33 16.41 -12.10
CA ALA A 232 1.40 17.42 -12.60
C ALA A 232 1.07 18.44 -11.51
N VAL A 233 0.92 19.71 -11.89
CA VAL A 233 0.63 20.84 -10.98
C VAL A 233 -0.48 21.68 -11.59
N SER A 234 -1.43 22.13 -10.76
CA SER A 234 -2.51 23.04 -11.17
C SER A 234 -2.79 24.10 -10.09
N PRO A 235 -3.26 25.31 -10.46
CA PRO A 235 -3.89 26.22 -9.52
C PRO A 235 -5.09 25.56 -8.80
N PHE A 236 -5.37 26.05 -7.60
CA PHE A 236 -6.49 25.64 -6.74
C PHE A 236 -7.35 26.87 -6.38
N PRO A 237 -8.69 26.75 -6.21
CA PRO A 237 -9.52 25.55 -6.29
C PRO A 237 -9.99 25.16 -7.69
N VAL A 238 -9.74 26.00 -8.70
CA VAL A 238 -10.22 25.77 -10.07
C VAL A 238 -9.13 25.16 -10.93
N VAL A 239 -9.32 23.90 -11.32
CA VAL A 239 -8.44 23.16 -12.24
C VAL A 239 -8.86 23.42 -13.68
N ARG A 240 -7.90 23.69 -14.57
CA ARG A 240 -8.13 23.99 -16.00
C ARG A 240 -7.29 23.09 -16.89
N GLY A 241 -7.83 22.72 -18.05
CA GLY A 241 -7.18 21.86 -19.03
C GLY A 241 -6.91 20.46 -18.49
N GLU A 242 -5.82 19.85 -18.97
CA GLU A 242 -5.44 18.50 -18.55
C GLU A 242 -4.73 18.50 -17.19
N PHE A 243 -5.24 17.69 -16.26
CA PHE A 243 -4.59 17.39 -14.99
C PHE A 243 -4.75 15.90 -14.70
N ALA A 244 -3.65 15.22 -14.38
CA ALA A 244 -3.67 13.80 -14.01
C ALA A 244 -4.41 12.90 -15.02
N ARG A 245 -4.21 13.15 -16.33
CA ARG A 245 -4.81 12.38 -17.45
C ARG A 245 -6.33 12.57 -17.59
N ALA A 246 -6.92 13.56 -16.93
CA ALA A 246 -8.30 13.96 -17.09
C ALA A 246 -8.39 15.42 -17.59
N ASP A 247 -9.39 15.70 -18.43
CA ASP A 247 -9.66 17.05 -18.94
C ASP A 247 -10.71 17.76 -18.07
N PHE A 248 -10.32 18.89 -17.49
CA PHE A 248 -11.16 19.77 -16.66
C PHE A 248 -11.69 20.99 -17.43
N GLY A 249 -11.44 21.08 -18.73
CA GLY A 249 -11.94 22.12 -19.62
C GLY A 249 -11.51 23.54 -19.21
N GLU A 250 -12.41 24.50 -19.35
CA GLU A 250 -12.17 25.93 -19.04
C GLU A 250 -12.02 26.22 -17.53
N GLY A 251 -12.37 25.26 -16.67
CA GLY A 251 -12.30 25.43 -15.21
C GLY A 251 -13.33 24.59 -14.47
N THR A 252 -12.85 23.76 -13.55
CA THR A 252 -13.67 22.98 -12.64
C THR A 252 -13.26 23.26 -11.20
N ASP A 253 -14.20 23.73 -10.37
CA ASP A 253 -13.99 23.84 -8.92
C ASP A 253 -14.02 22.44 -8.31
N ILE A 254 -12.86 21.93 -7.93
CA ILE A 254 -12.71 20.57 -7.39
C ILE A 254 -13.06 20.46 -5.91
N THR A 255 -13.47 21.56 -5.25
CA THR A 255 -13.92 21.50 -3.85
C THR A 255 -15.25 20.77 -3.71
N TRP A 256 -16.04 20.66 -4.79
CA TRP A 256 -17.33 19.99 -4.80
C TRP A 256 -17.23 18.57 -5.34
N PHE A 257 -17.70 17.58 -4.57
CA PHE A 257 -17.71 16.16 -4.98
C PHE A 257 -18.37 15.95 -6.36
N LYS A 258 -19.53 16.59 -6.58
CA LYS A 258 -20.30 16.50 -7.83
C LYS A 258 -19.56 16.97 -9.09
N ASN A 259 -18.50 17.75 -8.93
CA ASN A 259 -17.75 18.30 -10.05
C ASN A 259 -16.63 17.34 -10.52
N ILE A 260 -16.38 16.24 -9.80
CA ILE A 260 -15.28 15.31 -10.08
C ILE A 260 -15.84 14.07 -10.78
N PRO A 261 -15.70 13.94 -12.11
CA PRO A 261 -16.45 12.95 -12.89
C PRO A 261 -15.84 11.54 -12.89
N SER A 262 -14.62 11.38 -12.41
CA SER A 262 -13.83 10.15 -12.50
C SER A 262 -12.92 10.02 -11.28
N PRO A 263 -12.29 8.85 -11.06
CA PRO A 263 -11.33 8.71 -9.98
C PRO A 263 -10.22 9.74 -10.07
N ALA A 264 -9.95 10.42 -8.96
CA ALA A 264 -8.93 11.45 -8.92
C ALA A 264 -8.33 11.59 -7.52
N SER A 265 -7.02 11.76 -7.49
CA SER A 265 -6.24 12.13 -6.30
C SER A 265 -5.79 13.58 -6.45
N PHE A 266 -5.94 14.38 -5.40
CA PHE A 266 -5.41 15.74 -5.37
C PHE A 266 -4.64 15.96 -4.08
N PHE A 267 -3.40 16.41 -4.22
CA PHE A 267 -2.50 16.72 -3.12
C PHE A 267 -2.36 18.23 -2.99
N ILE A 268 -2.47 18.75 -1.78
CA ILE A 268 -2.25 20.18 -1.51
C ILE A 268 -0.75 20.44 -1.43
N LEU A 269 -0.30 21.54 -2.02
CA LEU A 269 1.09 21.99 -1.91
C LEU A 269 1.22 23.07 -0.83
N ASN A 270 1.68 22.68 0.36
CA ASN A 270 1.95 23.53 1.53
C ASN A 270 0.74 24.32 2.08
N SER A 271 0.81 24.66 3.36
CA SER A 271 -0.12 25.57 4.05
C SER A 271 0.45 25.87 5.43
N ASP A 272 0.28 27.10 5.93
CA ASP A 272 0.65 27.52 7.28
C ASP A 272 -0.46 27.21 8.31
N TYR A 273 -1.54 26.51 7.88
CA TYR A 273 -2.64 26.08 8.74
C TYR A 273 -2.58 24.58 9.09
N ASN A 274 -3.11 24.28 10.26
CA ASN A 274 -3.09 22.96 10.89
C ASN A 274 -4.25 22.04 10.48
N PHE A 275 -5.12 22.45 9.56
CA PHE A 275 -6.40 21.75 9.34
C PHE A 275 -6.68 21.36 7.88
N MET A 276 -7.58 20.40 7.72
CA MET A 276 -8.28 20.05 6.47
C MET A 276 -9.62 19.42 6.85
N GLY A 277 -10.68 19.64 6.08
CA GLY A 277 -11.99 19.10 6.42
C GLY A 277 -12.92 18.94 5.24
N GLY A 278 -14.17 18.64 5.55
CA GLY A 278 -15.25 18.55 4.58
C GLY A 278 -16.59 18.82 5.24
N TYR A 279 -17.53 19.35 4.47
CA TYR A 279 -18.81 19.86 4.95
C TYR A 279 -19.94 19.44 4.00
N ASP A 280 -20.96 18.80 4.57
CA ASP A 280 -22.23 18.51 3.91
C ASP A 280 -23.19 19.68 4.14
N HIS A 281 -23.37 20.50 3.11
CA HIS A 281 -24.27 21.65 3.15
C HIS A 281 -25.75 21.24 3.30
N GLY A 282 -26.12 20.05 2.83
CA GLY A 282 -27.48 19.52 2.94
C GLY A 282 -27.83 19.10 4.37
N ARG A 283 -26.85 18.59 5.13
CA ARG A 283 -27.00 18.24 6.55
C ARG A 283 -26.58 19.35 7.51
N LYS A 284 -25.87 20.37 7.02
CA LYS A 284 -25.19 21.40 7.83
C LYS A 284 -24.23 20.79 8.85
N ARG A 285 -23.53 19.73 8.45
CA ARG A 285 -22.59 18.97 9.28
C ARG A 285 -21.30 18.73 8.53
N GLY A 286 -20.21 18.56 9.24
CA GLY A 286 -18.91 18.30 8.62
C GLY A 286 -17.97 17.56 9.53
N THR A 287 -16.76 17.38 9.04
CA THR A 287 -15.63 16.83 9.79
C THR A 287 -14.42 17.70 9.57
N VAL A 288 -13.55 17.76 10.57
CA VAL A 288 -12.25 18.41 10.44
C VAL A 288 -11.18 17.57 11.08
N HIS A 289 -10.03 17.52 10.41
CA HIS A 289 -8.76 17.03 10.91
C HIS A 289 -7.91 18.22 11.35
N VAL A 290 -7.21 18.07 12.47
CA VAL A 290 -6.24 19.04 12.99
C VAL A 290 -4.94 18.32 13.41
N ALA A 291 -3.80 18.81 12.93
CA ALA A 291 -2.47 18.37 13.34
C ALA A 291 -1.41 19.47 13.09
N ASP A 292 -0.27 19.40 13.76
CA ASP A 292 0.84 20.34 13.54
C ASP A 292 1.36 20.24 12.10
N HIS A 293 1.21 21.31 11.31
CA HIS A 293 1.62 21.35 9.91
C HIS A 293 3.13 21.19 9.69
N HIS A 294 3.98 21.31 10.71
CA HIS A 294 5.42 21.02 10.58
C HIS A 294 5.72 19.52 10.57
N VAL A 295 4.81 18.69 11.09
CA VAL A 295 4.92 17.23 11.09
C VAL A 295 3.92 16.64 10.11
N SER A 296 2.65 17.04 10.20
CA SER A 296 1.57 16.67 9.28
C SER A 296 1.51 17.63 8.09
N VAL A 297 2.56 17.58 7.27
CA VAL A 297 2.69 18.41 6.06
C VAL A 297 1.73 17.96 4.95
N GLY A 298 1.42 16.66 4.88
CA GLY A 298 0.64 16.07 3.80
C GLY A 298 -0.85 16.25 3.98
N LYS A 299 -1.50 16.75 2.95
CA LYS A 299 -2.94 16.88 2.87
C LYS A 299 -3.38 16.47 1.46
N LYS A 300 -4.26 15.49 1.36
CA LYS A 300 -4.72 14.88 0.10
C LYS A 300 -6.21 14.59 0.21
N PHE A 301 -6.92 14.58 -0.90
CA PHE A 301 -8.18 13.84 -0.97
C PHE A 301 -8.23 12.92 -2.19
N PHE A 302 -9.07 11.88 -2.06
CA PHE A 302 -9.34 10.91 -3.11
C PHE A 302 -10.85 10.66 -3.22
N THR A 303 -11.33 10.44 -4.44
CA THR A 303 -12.68 9.96 -4.72
C THR A 303 -12.70 9.09 -5.96
N TRP A 304 -13.64 8.14 -6.04
CA TRP A 304 -13.94 7.37 -7.25
C TRP A 304 -14.67 8.17 -8.33
N GLY A 305 -15.09 9.41 -8.01
CA GLY A 305 -15.84 10.30 -8.88
C GLY A 305 -17.35 10.12 -8.76
N SER A 306 -18.11 11.07 -9.32
CA SER A 306 -19.56 11.18 -9.15
C SER A 306 -20.37 10.74 -10.38
N ARG A 307 -19.83 9.80 -11.18
CA ARG A 307 -20.47 9.25 -12.40
C ARG A 307 -20.43 7.72 -12.36
N GLU A 308 -20.98 7.09 -13.41
CA GLU A 308 -21.14 5.63 -13.57
C GLU A 308 -19.95 4.80 -13.07
N PHE A 309 -18.71 5.14 -13.44
CA PHE A 309 -17.51 4.45 -12.92
C PHE A 309 -17.42 4.50 -11.39
N GLY A 310 -17.57 5.69 -10.81
CA GLY A 310 -17.52 5.89 -9.37
C GLY A 310 -18.71 5.28 -8.64
N ASP A 311 -19.91 5.38 -9.21
CA ASP A 311 -21.13 4.78 -8.65
C ASP A 311 -20.98 3.26 -8.49
N VAL A 312 -20.43 2.58 -9.51
CA VAL A 312 -20.18 1.15 -9.45
C VAL A 312 -19.08 0.82 -8.43
N TRP A 313 -17.98 1.56 -8.38
CA TRP A 313 -16.93 1.34 -7.38
C TRP A 313 -17.42 1.57 -5.94
N HIS A 314 -18.29 2.55 -5.71
CA HIS A 314 -18.94 2.72 -4.41
C HIS A 314 -19.78 1.48 -4.05
N SER A 315 -20.54 0.93 -5.00
CA SER A 315 -21.34 -0.30 -4.80
C SER A 315 -20.49 -1.57 -4.59
N ASN A 316 -19.24 -1.59 -5.07
CA ASN A 316 -18.30 -2.68 -4.80
C ASN A 316 -17.84 -2.70 -3.34
N LEU A 317 -17.93 -1.56 -2.65
CA LEU A 317 -17.35 -1.33 -1.33
C LEU A 317 -18.40 -1.22 -0.21
N THR A 318 -19.68 -1.02 -0.54
CA THR A 318 -20.80 -1.05 0.41
C THR A 318 -22.06 -1.58 -0.28
N ASP A 319 -23.09 -1.93 0.49
CA ASP A 319 -24.40 -2.30 -0.05
C ASP A 319 -25.33 -1.08 -0.14
N GLU A 320 -25.39 -0.26 0.93
CA GLU A 320 -26.44 0.77 1.08
C GLU A 320 -25.94 2.13 1.62
N ASP A 321 -24.68 2.27 2.02
CA ASP A 321 -24.19 3.47 2.71
C ASP A 321 -23.80 4.65 1.76
N GLY A 322 -23.87 4.39 0.46
CA GLY A 322 -23.65 5.37 -0.60
C GLY A 322 -22.19 5.72 -0.87
N ALA A 323 -21.98 6.83 -1.57
CA ALA A 323 -20.65 7.30 -1.92
C ALA A 323 -19.87 7.80 -0.70
N TYR A 324 -18.55 7.65 -0.77
CA TYR A 324 -17.63 8.24 0.18
C TYR A 324 -16.50 8.97 -0.56
N LEU A 325 -15.80 9.84 0.15
CA LEU A 325 -14.52 10.37 -0.28
C LEU A 325 -13.51 10.22 0.87
N GLU A 326 -12.22 10.22 0.54
CA GLU A 326 -11.16 10.14 1.52
C GLU A 326 -10.50 11.50 1.72
N ILE A 327 -10.48 11.98 2.96
CA ILE A 327 -9.66 13.10 3.42
C ILE A 327 -8.42 12.47 4.06
N MET A 328 -7.28 12.59 3.40
CA MET A 328 -6.05 11.88 3.76
C MET A 328 -5.01 12.85 4.29
N THR A 329 -4.40 12.52 5.41
CA THR A 329 -3.47 13.41 6.13
C THR A 329 -2.17 12.68 6.43
N GLY A 330 -1.06 13.22 5.92
CA GLY A 330 0.25 12.59 5.93
C GLY A 330 1.20 13.24 6.93
N CYS A 331 2.07 12.43 7.55
CA CYS A 331 3.10 12.89 8.49
C CYS A 331 4.50 12.57 7.96
N TYR A 332 5.42 13.55 7.99
CA TYR A 332 6.75 13.48 7.38
C TYR A 332 6.76 13.25 5.86
N THR A 333 5.64 13.53 5.19
CA THR A 333 5.45 13.32 3.75
C THR A 333 4.30 14.17 3.25
N ASP A 334 4.44 14.77 2.08
CA ASP A 334 3.39 15.56 1.44
C ASP A 334 2.77 14.90 0.20
N ASN A 335 3.32 13.76 -0.26
CA ASN A 335 2.84 13.07 -1.46
C ASN A 335 2.92 11.52 -1.36
N GLN A 336 2.47 10.85 -2.41
CA GLN A 336 2.50 9.40 -2.59
C GLN A 336 2.96 9.10 -4.03
N PRO A 337 4.02 8.31 -4.22
CA PRO A 337 5.00 7.93 -3.20
C PRO A 337 5.84 9.14 -2.76
N ASP A 338 6.17 9.19 -1.47
CA ASP A 338 7.18 10.08 -0.89
C ASP A 338 7.50 9.55 0.52
N PHE A 339 8.49 8.67 0.65
CA PHE A 339 8.81 8.04 1.94
C PHE A 339 9.81 8.89 2.72
N SER A 340 9.69 8.89 4.04
CA SER A 340 10.69 9.43 4.94
C SER A 340 11.64 8.34 5.46
N PHE A 341 12.76 8.75 6.03
CA PHE A 341 13.74 7.85 6.63
C PHE A 341 13.54 7.69 8.14
N MET A 342 13.86 6.50 8.64
CA MET A 342 13.92 6.18 10.06
C MET A 342 15.24 5.46 10.38
N ALA A 343 16.07 6.08 11.22
CA ALA A 343 17.37 5.54 11.60
C ALA A 343 17.24 4.32 12.53
N PRO A 344 18.26 3.45 12.62
CA PRO A 344 18.28 2.36 13.59
C PRO A 344 18.03 2.86 15.01
N ASP A 345 17.17 2.15 15.76
CA ASP A 345 16.74 2.50 17.13
C ASP A 345 15.92 3.80 17.26
N GLU A 346 15.63 4.52 16.17
CA GLU A 346 14.85 5.75 16.23
C GLU A 346 13.37 5.48 16.54
N THR A 347 12.76 6.35 17.37
CA THR A 347 11.31 6.43 17.55
C THR A 347 10.81 7.77 17.03
N LYS A 348 9.77 7.76 16.19
CA LYS A 348 9.00 8.95 15.80
C LYS A 348 7.63 8.92 16.46
N THR A 349 7.21 10.03 17.04
CA THR A 349 5.88 10.21 17.64
C THR A 349 5.21 11.46 17.08
N PHE A 350 3.88 11.43 17.00
CA PHE A 350 3.05 12.55 16.57
C PHE A 350 1.59 12.30 16.90
N GLU A 351 0.76 13.34 16.84
CA GLU A 351 -0.67 13.28 17.12
C GLU A 351 -1.48 13.90 15.99
N GLN A 352 -2.68 13.36 15.79
CA GLN A 352 -3.68 13.87 14.86
C GLN A 352 -5.05 13.86 15.55
N THR A 353 -5.87 14.89 15.35
CA THR A 353 -7.18 15.05 16.02
C THR A 353 -8.29 15.20 15.00
N TRP A 354 -9.45 14.57 15.27
CA TRP A 354 -10.67 14.70 14.45
C TRP A 354 -11.88 15.05 15.32
N TYR A 355 -12.76 15.88 14.78
CA TYR A 355 -14.07 16.18 15.39
C TYR A 355 -15.10 16.64 14.36
N ALA A 356 -16.36 16.61 14.77
CA ALA A 356 -17.49 17.02 13.95
C ALA A 356 -17.67 18.55 13.93
N LEU A 357 -18.09 19.07 12.78
CA LEU A 357 -18.53 20.46 12.63
C LEU A 357 -20.06 20.50 12.58
N SER A 358 -20.66 21.48 13.27
CA SER A 358 -22.09 21.78 13.20
C SER A 358 -22.27 23.22 12.72
N ASP A 359 -23.21 23.45 11.79
CA ASP A 359 -23.63 24.77 11.29
C ASP A 359 -22.45 25.73 10.99
N MET A 360 -21.40 25.21 10.35
CA MET A 360 -20.13 25.89 10.06
C MET A 360 -19.94 26.17 8.56
N PRO A 361 -20.68 27.12 7.96
CA PRO A 361 -20.43 27.52 6.59
C PRO A 361 -19.11 28.32 6.50
N GLY A 362 -18.38 28.15 5.38
CA GLY A 362 -17.18 28.93 5.08
C GLY A 362 -16.05 28.79 6.11
N LEU A 363 -15.66 27.56 6.44
CA LEU A 363 -14.58 27.28 7.41
C LEU A 363 -13.29 28.03 7.02
N LYS A 364 -12.72 28.81 7.95
CA LYS A 364 -11.49 29.60 7.72
C LYS A 364 -10.31 29.13 8.55
N ASN A 365 -10.55 28.63 9.77
CA ASN A 365 -9.51 28.01 10.60
C ASN A 365 -10.10 26.96 11.56
N ALA A 366 -9.32 25.96 11.92
CA ALA A 366 -9.65 24.97 12.93
C ALA A 366 -8.42 24.58 13.77
N GLY A 367 -8.65 24.43 15.07
CA GLY A 367 -7.72 23.93 16.07
C GLY A 367 -8.38 22.83 16.91
N LYS A 368 -7.64 22.29 17.89
CA LYS A 368 -8.16 21.23 18.78
C LYS A 368 -9.32 21.70 19.67
N ASP A 369 -9.32 22.97 20.05
CA ASP A 369 -10.31 23.56 20.96
C ASP A 369 -11.56 24.10 20.22
N GLY A 370 -11.47 24.36 18.92
CA GLY A 370 -12.60 24.85 18.12
C GLY A 370 -12.26 25.22 16.69
N ALA A 371 -13.28 25.67 15.95
CA ALA A 371 -13.22 26.11 14.57
C ALA A 371 -13.95 27.45 14.37
N VAL A 372 -13.48 28.24 13.42
CA VAL A 372 -14.06 29.52 13.03
C VAL A 372 -14.28 29.57 11.52
N GLY A 373 -15.44 30.06 11.12
CA GLY A 373 -15.82 30.23 9.72
C GLY A 373 -16.61 31.52 9.53
N PHE A 374 -16.66 31.99 8.29
CA PHE A 374 -17.60 33.03 7.91
C PHE A 374 -17.90 33.01 6.41
N VAL A 375 -19.05 33.55 6.06
CA VAL A 375 -19.48 33.77 4.67
C VAL A 375 -19.89 35.22 4.50
N HIS A 376 -19.43 35.83 3.41
CA HIS A 376 -19.79 37.19 3.02
C HIS A 376 -20.62 37.18 1.73
N GLU A 377 -21.87 37.63 1.82
CA GLU A 377 -22.79 37.74 0.68
C GLU A 377 -23.46 39.12 0.64
N GLY A 378 -23.10 39.93 -0.35
CA GLY A 378 -23.67 41.27 -0.53
C GLY A 378 -23.36 42.19 0.65
N ARG A 379 -24.36 42.48 1.49
CA ARG A 379 -24.23 43.31 2.70
C ARG A 379 -24.26 42.50 3.99
N SER A 380 -24.13 41.18 3.91
CA SER A 380 -24.27 40.27 5.04
C SER A 380 -22.98 39.51 5.32
N LEU A 381 -22.47 39.61 6.54
CA LEU A 381 -21.38 38.79 7.07
C LEU A 381 -21.95 37.83 8.12
N GLU A 382 -21.95 36.55 7.83
CA GLU A 382 -22.31 35.50 8.80
C GLU A 382 -21.04 34.88 9.38
N VAL A 383 -20.82 35.01 10.69
CA VAL A 383 -19.66 34.47 11.42
C VAL A 383 -20.10 33.32 12.30
N CYS A 384 -19.34 32.23 12.31
CA CYS A 384 -19.60 31.03 13.08
C CYS A 384 -18.40 30.61 13.94
N PHE A 385 -18.69 30.15 15.16
CA PHE A 385 -17.74 29.47 16.04
C PHE A 385 -18.30 28.12 16.53
N ASN A 386 -17.49 27.07 16.41
CA ASN A 386 -17.76 25.73 16.94
C ASN A 386 -16.67 25.35 17.95
N VAL A 387 -17.04 24.69 19.04
CA VAL A 387 -16.12 24.29 20.12
C VAL A 387 -16.15 22.80 20.35
N THR A 388 -15.08 22.27 20.94
CA THR A 388 -14.98 20.86 21.32
C THR A 388 -15.20 20.59 22.81
N ALA A 389 -15.56 21.62 23.58
CA ALA A 389 -15.92 21.52 24.99
C ALA A 389 -17.02 22.54 25.34
N VAL A 390 -17.67 22.38 26.49
CA VAL A 390 -18.69 23.33 26.96
C VAL A 390 -18.00 24.60 27.46
N HIS A 391 -18.47 25.76 26.99
CA HIS A 391 -18.08 27.08 27.45
C HIS A 391 -19.33 27.93 27.70
N GLU A 392 -19.63 28.24 28.95
CA GLU A 392 -20.82 29.03 29.31
C GLU A 392 -20.61 30.53 29.07
N ASN A 393 -19.39 31.02 29.26
CA ASN A 393 -19.03 32.44 29.29
C ASN A 393 -17.83 32.74 28.37
N ALA A 394 -17.81 32.12 27.18
CA ALA A 394 -16.77 32.42 26.19
C ALA A 394 -16.97 33.84 25.63
N ARG A 395 -15.89 34.45 25.16
CA ARG A 395 -15.92 35.79 24.57
C ARG A 395 -15.64 35.74 23.09
N MET A 396 -16.64 36.10 22.29
CA MET A 396 -16.54 36.24 20.84
C MET A 396 -16.15 37.67 20.48
N LYS A 397 -15.20 37.83 19.54
CA LYS A 397 -14.82 39.14 19.00
C LYS A 397 -14.69 39.09 17.47
N VAL A 398 -15.33 40.02 16.78
CA VAL A 398 -15.21 40.21 15.32
C VAL A 398 -14.68 41.60 15.03
N VAL A 399 -13.67 41.68 14.17
CA VAL A 399 -12.98 42.90 13.77
C VAL A 399 -13.08 43.06 12.26
N LEU A 400 -13.46 44.25 11.80
CA LEU A 400 -13.52 44.62 10.39
C LEU A 400 -12.63 45.84 10.15
N LYS A 401 -11.68 45.77 9.20
CA LYS A 401 -10.73 46.87 8.89
C LYS A 401 -9.96 47.39 10.12
N GLY A 402 -9.70 46.52 11.09
CA GLY A 402 -9.03 46.86 12.35
C GLY A 402 -9.94 47.46 13.43
N GLU A 403 -11.21 47.71 13.14
CA GLU A 403 -12.21 48.20 14.09
C GLU A 403 -13.06 47.05 14.63
N THR A 404 -13.38 47.07 15.93
CA THR A 404 -14.20 46.01 16.56
C THR A 404 -15.66 46.19 16.15
N LEU A 405 -16.18 45.23 15.39
CA LEU A 405 -17.58 45.19 14.96
C LEU A 405 -18.49 44.71 16.10
N VAL A 406 -18.05 43.67 16.81
CA VAL A 406 -18.72 43.14 18.01
C VAL A 406 -17.70 42.52 18.95
N GLU A 407 -17.98 42.62 20.26
CA GLU A 407 -17.32 41.85 21.30
C GLU A 407 -18.40 41.50 22.35
N GLU A 408 -18.76 40.22 22.47
CA GLU A 408 -19.84 39.76 23.34
C GLU A 408 -19.52 38.44 24.03
N GLU A 409 -20.20 38.20 25.15
CA GLU A 409 -20.16 36.94 25.90
C GLU A 409 -21.19 35.98 25.31
N VAL A 410 -20.77 34.73 25.08
CA VAL A 410 -21.55 33.70 24.41
C VAL A 410 -21.40 32.36 25.10
N SER A 411 -22.48 31.59 25.14
CA SER A 411 -22.47 30.20 25.58
C SER A 411 -22.50 29.27 24.36
N LEU A 412 -21.59 28.30 24.33
CA LEU A 412 -21.52 27.29 23.28
C LEU A 412 -21.02 25.96 23.80
N GLU A 413 -21.51 24.88 23.18
CA GLU A 413 -21.13 23.51 23.49
C GLU A 413 -21.04 22.70 22.20
N PRO A 414 -20.39 21.53 22.20
CA PRO A 414 -20.37 20.66 21.03
C PRO A 414 -21.77 20.37 20.49
N GLY A 415 -21.96 20.55 19.19
CA GLY A 415 -23.26 20.44 18.50
C GLY A 415 -24.16 21.67 18.59
N LYS A 416 -23.76 22.72 19.33
CA LYS A 416 -24.47 24.01 19.43
C LYS A 416 -23.49 25.18 19.20
N PRO A 417 -23.12 25.45 17.94
CA PRO A 417 -22.22 26.55 17.60
C PRO A 417 -22.89 27.92 17.79
N VAL A 418 -22.08 28.97 17.82
CA VAL A 418 -22.56 30.36 17.76
C VAL A 418 -22.54 30.82 16.32
N LEU A 419 -23.70 31.22 15.81
CA LEU A 419 -23.86 31.86 14.51
C LEU A 419 -24.37 33.28 14.72
N ARG A 420 -23.72 34.26 14.05
CA ARG A 420 -24.12 35.67 14.09
C ARG A 420 -24.02 36.29 12.71
N THR A 421 -25.04 37.06 12.35
CA THR A 421 -25.11 37.79 11.09
C THR A 421 -24.97 39.28 11.36
N PHE A 422 -24.10 39.95 10.62
CA PHE A 422 -23.85 41.38 10.72
C PHE A 422 -24.11 42.05 9.37
N GLU A 423 -24.69 43.24 9.38
CA GLU A 423 -24.75 44.08 8.19
C GLU A 423 -23.41 44.77 7.98
N VAL A 424 -22.86 44.66 6.77
CA VAL A 424 -21.52 45.15 6.40
C VAL A 424 -21.57 45.94 5.09
N PRO A 425 -20.54 46.77 4.79
CA PRO A 425 -20.42 47.42 3.50
C PRO A 425 -20.38 46.41 2.35
N GLU A 426 -21.02 46.74 1.22
CA GLU A 426 -21.09 45.85 0.04
C GLU A 426 -19.72 45.66 -0.63
N ASP A 427 -18.81 46.62 -0.45
CA ASP A 427 -17.43 46.61 -0.95
C ASP A 427 -16.44 45.98 0.03
N MET A 428 -16.91 45.31 1.10
CA MET A 428 -16.05 44.61 2.04
C MET A 428 -15.33 43.44 1.37
N GLU A 429 -14.03 43.29 1.67
CA GLU A 429 -13.26 42.12 1.25
C GLU A 429 -13.08 41.15 2.41
N GLU A 430 -13.14 39.84 2.16
CA GLU A 430 -12.95 38.81 3.21
C GLU A 430 -11.63 38.98 3.98
N LYS A 431 -10.59 39.49 3.32
CA LYS A 431 -9.27 39.74 3.92
C LYS A 431 -9.28 40.78 5.03
N GLU A 432 -10.35 41.56 5.14
CA GLU A 432 -10.51 42.64 6.12
C GLU A 432 -11.15 42.16 7.43
N VAL A 433 -11.62 40.91 7.48
CA VAL A 433 -12.29 40.30 8.63
C VAL A 433 -11.27 39.57 9.50
N SER A 434 -11.38 39.74 10.82
CA SER A 434 -10.72 38.89 11.81
C SER A 434 -11.71 38.48 12.88
N ALA A 435 -11.60 37.24 13.35
CA ALA A 435 -12.57 36.63 14.25
C ALA A 435 -11.83 35.85 15.33
N PHE A 436 -12.20 36.06 16.60
CA PHE A 436 -11.53 35.48 17.76
C PHE A 436 -12.55 34.92 18.74
N LEU A 437 -12.23 33.77 19.32
CA LEU A 437 -12.96 33.19 20.44
C LEU A 437 -12.00 32.91 21.59
N TYR A 438 -12.34 33.42 22.76
CA TYR A 438 -11.64 33.17 24.01
C TYR A 438 -12.53 32.39 24.97
N ASP A 439 -11.94 31.57 25.82
CA ASP A 439 -12.66 30.98 26.95
C ASP A 439 -12.90 32.02 28.07
N GLU A 440 -13.57 31.56 29.12
CA GLU A 440 -13.90 32.34 30.31
C GLU A 440 -12.68 32.93 31.05
N ASP A 441 -11.49 32.32 30.92
CA ASP A 441 -10.23 32.77 31.52
C ASP A 441 -9.42 33.69 30.59
N GLY A 442 -9.91 33.90 29.36
CA GLY A 442 -9.25 34.73 28.34
C GLY A 442 -8.19 34.00 27.53
N LYS A 443 -8.08 32.67 27.62
CA LYS A 443 -7.25 31.87 26.71
C LYS A 443 -7.94 31.80 25.35
N GLU A 444 -7.17 32.04 24.28
CA GLU A 444 -7.66 31.88 22.91
C GLU A 444 -7.96 30.41 22.61
N LEU A 445 -9.20 30.13 22.19
CA LEU A 445 -9.64 28.81 21.74
C LEU A 445 -9.41 28.63 20.24
N ILE A 446 -9.78 29.65 19.46
CA ILE A 446 -9.57 29.69 18.01
C ILE A 446 -9.61 31.14 17.51
N SER A 447 -8.85 31.42 16.45
CA SER A 447 -8.88 32.71 15.77
C SER A 447 -8.69 32.57 14.26
N TYR A 448 -9.09 33.60 13.54
CA TYR A 448 -8.77 33.81 12.15
C TYR A 448 -8.34 35.25 11.92
N THR A 449 -7.25 35.39 11.18
CA THR A 449 -6.80 36.62 10.54
C THR A 449 -6.32 36.25 9.16
N TYR A 450 -6.61 37.09 8.17
CA TYR A 450 -6.22 36.82 6.78
C TYR A 450 -4.73 36.52 6.64
N ARG A 451 -4.43 35.49 5.86
CA ARG A 451 -3.11 35.18 5.35
C ARG A 451 -3.17 35.17 3.83
N ALA A 452 -2.16 35.75 3.21
CA ALA A 452 -1.96 35.65 1.77
C ALA A 452 -1.84 34.17 1.35
N PRO A 453 -2.28 33.81 0.13
CA PRO A 453 -1.97 32.52 -0.46
C PRO A 453 -0.49 32.18 -0.39
N PHE A 454 -0.19 30.91 -0.14
CA PHE A 454 1.15 30.43 0.20
C PHE A 454 2.18 30.79 -0.89
N PHE A 455 1.81 30.73 -2.17
CA PHE A 455 2.71 31.02 -3.28
C PHE A 455 2.59 32.43 -3.87
N GLU A 456 1.78 33.35 -3.31
CA GLU A 456 1.56 34.70 -3.86
C GLU A 456 2.88 35.48 -4.06
N ASN A 457 3.84 35.29 -3.16
CA ASN A 457 5.17 35.94 -3.22
C ASN A 457 6.32 34.92 -3.16
N ARG A 458 6.08 33.68 -3.59
CA ARG A 458 7.07 32.59 -3.62
C ARG A 458 7.20 32.01 -5.03
N GLU A 459 8.24 31.21 -5.26
CA GLU A 459 8.40 30.51 -6.53
C GLU A 459 7.29 29.48 -6.69
N LYS A 460 6.58 29.54 -7.82
CA LYS A 460 5.46 28.63 -8.10
C LYS A 460 5.97 27.20 -8.27
N PRO A 461 5.22 26.20 -7.78
CA PRO A 461 5.60 24.82 -7.95
C PRO A 461 5.59 24.44 -9.44
N VAL A 462 6.53 23.57 -9.82
CA VAL A 462 6.62 22.99 -11.16
C VAL A 462 6.59 21.46 -11.08
N PRO A 463 6.06 20.77 -12.09
CA PRO A 463 6.07 19.32 -12.13
C PRO A 463 7.48 18.72 -12.00
N HIS A 464 7.58 17.63 -11.25
CA HIS A 464 8.78 16.80 -11.17
C HIS A 464 9.13 16.20 -12.52
N LYS A 465 10.44 16.05 -12.75
CA LYS A 465 10.98 15.44 -13.97
C LYS A 465 11.42 14.00 -13.68
N PRO A 466 11.33 13.09 -14.67
CA PRO A 466 11.91 11.76 -14.58
C PRO A 466 13.41 11.77 -14.24
N ALA A 467 13.86 10.71 -13.57
CA ALA A 467 15.29 10.46 -13.35
C ALA A 467 16.06 10.39 -14.68
N ARG A 468 17.28 10.97 -14.70
CA ARG A 468 18.21 10.90 -15.85
C ARG A 468 18.96 9.58 -15.86
N GLU A 469 19.46 9.14 -17.01
CA GLU A 469 20.23 7.90 -17.05
C GLU A 469 21.58 8.05 -16.32
N PRO A 470 22.12 6.99 -15.67
CA PRO A 470 23.39 7.09 -14.94
C PRO A 470 24.55 7.70 -15.76
N LYS A 471 24.67 7.32 -17.05
CA LYS A 471 25.71 7.85 -17.95
C LYS A 471 25.55 9.33 -18.31
N GLU A 472 24.36 9.90 -18.17
CA GLU A 472 24.06 11.31 -18.47
C GLU A 472 24.40 12.22 -17.27
N ILE A 473 24.51 11.64 -16.09
CA ILE A 473 24.82 12.36 -14.85
C ILE A 473 26.34 12.56 -14.77
N GLY A 474 26.79 13.81 -14.73
CA GLY A 474 28.22 14.14 -14.73
C GLY A 474 28.90 14.06 -13.37
N SER A 475 28.15 14.24 -12.28
CA SER A 475 28.69 14.33 -10.91
C SER A 475 28.53 13.03 -10.11
N GLN A 476 29.55 12.68 -9.32
CA GLN A 476 29.48 11.56 -8.36
C GLN A 476 28.40 11.78 -7.29
N GLU A 477 28.21 13.04 -6.87
CA GLU A 477 27.18 13.39 -5.90
C GLU A 477 25.78 13.22 -6.47
N GLU A 478 25.54 13.69 -7.70
CA GLU A 478 24.24 13.52 -8.35
C GLU A 478 23.91 12.04 -8.58
N LEU A 479 24.89 11.21 -8.94
CA LEU A 479 24.69 9.75 -9.06
C LEU A 479 24.26 9.13 -7.73
N TYR A 480 24.92 9.50 -6.64
CA TYR A 480 24.54 9.03 -5.31
C TYR A 480 23.13 9.49 -4.92
N LEU A 481 22.81 10.77 -5.11
CA LEU A 481 21.50 11.33 -4.75
C LEU A 481 20.37 10.73 -5.59
N GLU A 482 20.59 10.46 -6.88
CA GLU A 482 19.60 9.80 -7.73
C GLU A 482 19.38 8.35 -7.28
N GLY A 483 20.45 7.61 -6.96
CA GLY A 483 20.33 6.28 -6.37
C GLY A 483 19.55 6.29 -5.04
N LEU A 484 19.85 7.27 -4.17
CA LEU A 484 19.16 7.43 -2.88
C LEU A 484 17.67 7.74 -3.08
N HIS A 485 17.33 8.61 -4.03
CA HIS A 485 15.94 8.93 -4.40
C HIS A 485 15.17 7.68 -4.84
N LEU A 486 15.77 6.83 -5.68
CA LEU A 486 15.15 5.58 -6.13
C LEU A 486 14.92 4.58 -4.99
N GLU A 487 15.83 4.50 -4.01
CA GLU A 487 15.62 3.69 -2.80
C GLU A 487 14.51 4.27 -1.91
N GLN A 488 14.51 5.60 -1.72
CA GLN A 488 13.51 6.31 -0.93
C GLN A 488 12.11 6.06 -1.49
N TYR A 489 11.94 6.21 -2.80
CA TYR A 489 10.65 6.03 -3.48
C TYR A 489 10.27 4.57 -3.69
N ARG A 490 11.15 3.62 -3.33
CA ARG A 490 10.99 2.19 -3.62
C ARG A 490 10.60 1.97 -5.09
N HIS A 491 11.36 2.61 -5.97
CA HIS A 491 10.99 2.74 -7.37
C HIS A 491 10.76 1.37 -8.02
N VAL A 492 9.67 1.25 -8.77
CA VAL A 492 9.17 -0.02 -9.33
C VAL A 492 10.21 -0.64 -10.28
N THR A 493 10.70 0.13 -11.25
CA THR A 493 11.44 -0.41 -12.40
C THR A 493 12.93 -0.06 -12.42
N LEU A 494 13.29 1.20 -12.11
CA LEU A 494 14.69 1.62 -11.97
C LEU A 494 15.36 1.08 -10.70
N ARG A 495 16.65 0.74 -10.79
CA ARG A 495 17.45 0.19 -9.69
C ARG A 495 18.50 1.21 -9.24
N ALA A 496 18.52 1.55 -7.95
CA ALA A 496 19.53 2.41 -7.35
C ALA A 496 20.98 1.90 -7.55
N GLN A 497 21.13 0.56 -7.59
CA GLN A 497 22.40 -0.11 -7.84
C GLN A 497 23.10 0.40 -9.12
N ASP A 498 22.35 0.70 -10.18
CA ASP A 498 22.95 1.12 -11.46
C ASP A 498 23.67 2.47 -11.32
N TYR A 499 23.11 3.38 -10.53
CA TYR A 499 23.68 4.69 -10.26
C TYR A 499 24.90 4.60 -9.34
N TYR A 500 24.83 3.78 -8.28
CA TYR A 500 25.96 3.57 -7.39
C TYR A 500 27.12 2.87 -8.10
N MET A 501 26.84 1.89 -8.96
CA MET A 501 27.87 1.19 -9.71
C MET A 501 28.53 2.09 -10.75
N GLU A 502 27.79 2.96 -11.42
CA GLU A 502 28.37 3.97 -12.31
C GLU A 502 29.28 4.95 -11.53
N ALA A 503 28.88 5.37 -10.33
CA ALA A 503 29.73 6.20 -9.48
C ALA A 503 31.01 5.45 -9.07
N LEU A 504 30.90 4.18 -8.68
CA LEU A 504 32.04 3.35 -8.28
C LEU A 504 32.95 2.97 -9.46
N HIS A 505 32.43 2.93 -10.68
CA HIS A 505 33.24 2.78 -11.88
C HIS A 505 34.17 4.00 -12.07
N ARG A 506 33.69 5.21 -11.76
CA ARG A 506 34.45 6.47 -11.85
C ARG A 506 35.41 6.70 -10.67
N ASP A 507 34.96 6.42 -9.44
CA ASP A 507 35.79 6.41 -8.23
C ASP A 507 35.48 5.16 -7.39
N PRO A 508 36.31 4.10 -7.51
CA PRO A 508 36.13 2.87 -6.74
C PRO A 508 36.13 3.06 -5.22
N GLY A 509 36.64 4.19 -4.73
CA GLY A 509 36.70 4.53 -3.32
C GLY A 509 35.64 5.51 -2.84
N ASP A 510 34.62 5.89 -3.62
CA ASP A 510 33.54 6.77 -3.13
C ASP A 510 32.86 6.11 -1.92
N SER A 511 32.91 6.77 -0.76
CA SER A 511 32.44 6.18 0.50
C SER A 511 30.93 6.05 0.58
N ARG A 512 30.17 6.95 -0.06
CA ARG A 512 28.70 6.95 -0.02
C ARG A 512 28.17 5.79 -0.84
N CYS A 513 28.66 5.63 -2.08
CA CYS A 513 28.23 4.55 -2.96
C CYS A 513 28.72 3.19 -2.48
N ASN A 514 29.93 3.08 -1.90
CA ASN A 514 30.37 1.84 -1.25
C ASN A 514 29.48 1.49 -0.04
N ASN A 515 29.11 2.46 0.81
CA ASN A 515 28.20 2.19 1.93
C ASN A 515 26.81 1.75 1.46
N ALA A 516 26.24 2.45 0.48
CA ALA A 516 24.93 2.12 -0.09
C ALA A 516 24.91 0.73 -0.76
N MET A 517 25.92 0.41 -1.56
CA MET A 517 26.09 -0.94 -2.10
C MET A 517 26.25 -2.01 -1.01
N GLY A 518 26.99 -1.69 0.05
CA GLY A 518 27.10 -2.56 1.23
C GLY A 518 25.73 -2.84 1.86
N LEU A 519 24.92 -1.80 2.10
CA LEU A 519 23.57 -1.94 2.65
C LEU A 519 22.65 -2.76 1.73
N LEU A 520 22.70 -2.55 0.41
CA LEU A 520 21.96 -3.36 -0.56
C LEU A 520 22.36 -4.84 -0.47
N MET A 521 23.65 -5.15 -0.32
CA MET A 521 24.11 -6.53 -0.13
C MET A 521 23.68 -7.13 1.21
N MET A 522 23.66 -6.34 2.29
CA MET A 522 23.13 -6.79 3.58
C MET A 522 21.63 -7.13 3.50
N ARG A 523 20.83 -6.27 2.85
CA ARG A 523 19.40 -6.54 2.60
C ARG A 523 19.18 -7.82 1.79
N ARG A 524 20.09 -8.14 0.86
CA ARG A 524 20.13 -9.40 0.08
C ARG A 524 20.64 -10.63 0.85
N GLY A 525 21.02 -10.46 2.12
CA GLY A 525 21.64 -11.52 2.92
C GLY A 525 23.08 -11.86 2.51
N ASN A 526 23.72 -11.10 1.61
CA ASN A 526 25.08 -11.33 1.14
C ASN A 526 26.10 -10.53 1.97
N CYS A 527 26.34 -10.99 3.21
CA CYS A 527 27.23 -10.31 4.15
C CYS A 527 28.69 -10.23 3.65
N ARG A 528 29.15 -11.25 2.90
CA ARG A 528 30.53 -11.32 2.40
C ARG A 528 30.83 -10.22 1.38
N GLU A 529 29.94 -10.01 0.41
CA GLU A 529 30.12 -8.89 -0.53
C GLU A 529 29.86 -7.54 0.14
N ALA A 530 28.91 -7.45 1.07
CA ALA A 530 28.67 -6.23 1.85
C ALA A 530 29.93 -5.75 2.57
N LEU A 531 30.64 -6.66 3.26
CA LEU A 531 31.90 -6.38 3.95
C LEU A 531 32.94 -5.73 3.04
N ARG A 532 33.07 -6.19 1.78
CA ARG A 532 34.06 -5.65 0.84
C ARG A 532 33.76 -4.20 0.47
N PHE A 533 32.50 -3.88 0.22
CA PHE A 533 32.09 -2.50 -0.05
C PHE A 533 32.24 -1.62 1.19
N MET A 534 31.72 -2.04 2.34
CA MET A 534 31.77 -1.26 3.58
C MET A 534 33.20 -1.03 4.09
N GLU A 535 34.10 -2.00 3.93
CA GLU A 535 35.51 -1.85 4.27
C GLU A 535 36.16 -0.72 3.44
N ARG A 536 35.85 -0.62 2.14
CA ARG A 536 36.32 0.49 1.29
C ARG A 536 35.76 1.83 1.74
N ALA A 537 34.46 1.87 2.10
CA ALA A 537 33.83 3.08 2.62
C ALA A 537 34.51 3.57 3.91
N VAL A 538 34.71 2.68 4.89
CA VAL A 538 35.38 3.01 6.15
C VAL A 538 36.83 3.42 5.92
N LYS A 539 37.59 2.69 5.09
CA LYS A 539 38.96 3.04 4.72
C LYS A 539 39.05 4.44 4.10
N ARG A 540 38.13 4.80 3.20
CA ARG A 540 38.07 6.13 2.60
C ARG A 540 37.74 7.20 3.65
N CYS A 541 36.68 7.01 4.42
CA CYS A 541 36.24 7.97 5.44
C CYS A 541 37.31 8.20 6.52
N MET A 542 38.12 7.17 6.83
CA MET A 542 39.18 7.25 7.84
C MET A 542 40.58 7.50 7.28
N LEU A 543 40.72 7.76 5.97
CA LEU A 543 42.03 7.83 5.29
C LEU A 543 43.00 8.85 5.92
N ARG A 544 42.48 10.01 6.33
CA ARG A 544 43.26 11.09 6.95
C ARG A 544 43.04 11.21 8.45
N ASN A 545 41.84 10.89 8.92
CA ASN A 545 41.44 11.03 10.31
C ASN A 545 40.76 9.73 10.77
N PRO A 546 41.24 9.06 11.83
CA PRO A 546 40.66 7.79 12.29
C PRO A 546 39.27 7.95 12.96
N ASN A 547 38.72 9.17 12.98
CA ASN A 547 37.47 9.53 13.64
C ASN A 547 36.55 10.19 12.60
N PRO A 548 35.66 9.42 11.93
CA PRO A 548 34.76 9.98 10.93
C PRO A 548 33.72 10.88 11.59
N ARG A 549 33.30 11.93 10.88
CA ARG A 549 32.21 12.82 11.32
C ARG A 549 30.90 12.05 11.47
N ASP A 550 30.63 11.16 10.52
CA ASP A 550 29.42 10.33 10.47
C ASP A 550 29.69 8.93 11.01
N GLY A 551 28.82 8.46 11.90
CA GLY A 551 28.88 7.14 12.51
C GLY A 551 28.33 6.02 11.62
N GLU A 552 27.55 6.35 10.59
CA GLU A 552 26.85 5.37 9.74
C GLU A 552 27.80 4.32 9.15
N TYR A 553 28.89 4.76 8.54
CA TYR A 553 29.86 3.87 7.89
C TYR A 553 30.42 2.83 8.85
N CYS A 554 30.71 3.23 10.09
CA CYS A 554 31.19 2.31 11.12
C CYS A 554 30.09 1.39 11.62
N PHE A 555 28.86 1.90 11.77
CA PHE A 555 27.73 1.11 12.23
C PHE A 555 27.38 0.00 11.23
N ASN A 556 27.24 0.36 9.95
CA ASN A 556 26.93 -0.60 8.90
C ASN A 556 28.04 -1.65 8.75
N TYR A 557 29.31 -1.21 8.80
CA TYR A 557 30.45 -2.14 8.77
C TYR A 557 30.48 -3.08 9.97
N ALA A 558 30.17 -2.58 11.17
CA ALA A 558 30.05 -3.41 12.37
C ALA A 558 28.94 -4.47 12.25
N TRP A 559 27.79 -4.10 11.68
CA TRP A 559 26.72 -5.05 11.39
C TRP A 559 27.15 -6.15 10.40
N ALA A 560 27.85 -5.78 9.32
CA ALA A 560 28.37 -6.77 8.38
C ALA A 560 29.45 -7.68 9.03
N LEU A 561 30.28 -7.15 9.94
CA LEU A 561 31.26 -7.93 10.70
C LEU A 561 30.59 -8.91 11.66
N GLU A 562 29.53 -8.47 12.35
CA GLU A 562 28.73 -9.31 13.24
C GLU A 562 28.12 -10.50 12.49
N GLU A 563 27.44 -10.25 11.37
CA GLU A 563 26.84 -11.28 10.52
C GLU A 563 27.88 -12.24 9.92
N ASN A 564 29.14 -11.81 9.79
CA ASN A 564 30.26 -12.65 9.36
C ASN A 564 30.97 -13.35 10.54
N GLY A 565 30.43 -13.28 11.76
CA GLY A 565 30.97 -13.93 12.97
C GLY A 565 32.18 -13.22 13.59
N GLN A 566 32.55 -12.03 13.12
CA GLN A 566 33.69 -11.26 13.62
C GLN A 566 33.26 -10.32 14.76
N GLU A 567 32.69 -10.89 15.81
CA GLU A 567 31.98 -10.10 16.82
C GLU A 567 32.89 -9.12 17.58
N GLU A 568 34.14 -9.49 17.89
CA GLU A 568 35.03 -8.60 18.67
C GLU A 568 35.32 -7.31 17.90
N GLU A 569 35.54 -7.47 16.62
CA GLU A 569 35.72 -6.40 15.66
C GLU A 569 34.44 -5.56 15.50
N ALA A 570 33.28 -6.23 15.42
CA ALA A 570 31.98 -5.57 15.38
C ALA A 570 31.75 -4.66 16.59
N VAL A 571 31.99 -5.16 17.82
CA VAL A 571 31.87 -4.35 19.05
C VAL A 571 32.74 -3.09 18.99
N ARG A 572 33.97 -3.21 18.48
CA ARG A 572 34.87 -2.05 18.34
C ARG A 572 34.26 -0.99 17.41
N TYR A 573 33.75 -1.38 16.25
CA TYR A 573 33.16 -0.44 15.30
C TYR A 573 31.79 0.09 15.71
N TYR A 574 30.95 -0.70 16.39
CA TYR A 574 29.71 -0.21 17.00
C TYR A 574 29.98 0.87 18.04
N ARG A 575 30.95 0.66 18.93
CA ARG A 575 31.37 1.68 19.91
C ARG A 575 32.00 2.89 19.24
N LYS A 576 32.68 2.70 18.10
CA LYS A 576 33.23 3.80 17.30
C LYS A 576 32.12 4.64 16.66
N ALA A 577 31.11 4.00 16.09
CA ALA A 577 29.93 4.68 15.54
C ALA A 577 29.23 5.53 16.61
N ALA A 578 29.20 5.04 17.85
CA ALA A 578 28.59 5.74 18.98
C ALA A 578 29.30 7.02 19.44
N TRP A 579 30.46 7.37 18.87
CA TRP A 579 31.09 8.67 19.10
C TRP A 579 30.31 9.81 18.40
N ASN A 580 29.43 9.47 17.45
CA ASN A 580 28.49 10.37 16.80
C ASN A 580 27.10 10.23 17.44
N TYR A 581 26.41 11.36 17.65
CA TYR A 581 25.09 11.40 18.30
C TYR A 581 24.03 10.53 17.58
N GLY A 582 23.95 10.60 16.26
CA GLY A 582 22.95 9.92 15.45
C GLY A 582 23.02 8.39 15.51
N TYR A 583 24.19 7.82 15.81
CA TYR A 583 24.39 6.37 15.94
C TYR A 583 24.75 5.93 17.37
N LYS A 584 24.71 6.84 18.35
CA LYS A 584 25.06 6.54 19.75
C LYS A 584 24.12 5.52 20.39
N GLY A 585 22.81 5.72 20.25
CA GLY A 585 21.81 4.78 20.77
C GLY A 585 21.96 3.39 20.14
N ALA A 586 21.88 3.33 18.81
CA ALA A 586 21.94 2.08 18.06
C ALA A 586 23.27 1.33 18.23
N GLY A 587 24.41 2.03 18.13
CA GLY A 587 25.74 1.43 18.25
C GLY A 587 25.97 0.83 19.64
N LEU A 588 25.60 1.55 20.70
CA LEU A 588 25.73 1.03 22.06
C LEU A 588 24.72 -0.07 22.38
N LYS A 589 23.51 -0.03 21.80
CA LYS A 589 22.54 -1.14 21.86
C LYS A 589 23.16 -2.44 21.32
N GLN A 590 23.71 -2.42 20.11
CA GLN A 590 24.30 -3.62 19.51
C GLN A 590 25.57 -4.07 20.24
N ALA A 591 26.42 -3.14 20.68
CA ALA A 591 27.56 -3.47 21.52
C ALA A 591 27.13 -4.14 22.85
N ALA A 592 26.04 -3.68 23.47
CA ALA A 592 25.50 -4.29 24.67
C ALA A 592 25.00 -5.72 24.43
N LYS A 593 24.24 -5.97 23.35
CA LYS A 593 23.76 -7.31 22.96
C LYS A 593 24.91 -8.31 22.83
N LEU A 594 25.98 -7.92 22.13
CA LEU A 594 27.18 -8.75 21.97
C LEU A 594 27.95 -8.94 23.29
N SER A 595 28.03 -7.92 24.15
CA SER A 595 28.62 -8.05 25.49
C SER A 595 27.83 -9.04 26.35
N VAL A 596 26.50 -9.06 26.29
CA VAL A 596 25.66 -10.05 26.99
C VAL A 596 25.99 -11.48 26.51
N ARG A 597 26.06 -11.69 25.19
CA ARG A 597 26.41 -13.01 24.61
C ARG A 597 27.76 -13.55 25.07
N ARG A 598 28.72 -12.66 25.35
CA ARG A 598 30.05 -13.02 25.88
C ARG A 598 30.12 -13.18 27.39
N GLY A 599 29.03 -12.87 28.11
CA GLY A 599 28.99 -12.87 29.56
C GLY A 599 29.61 -11.64 30.23
N ASP A 600 29.93 -10.57 29.48
CA ASP A 600 30.42 -9.31 30.03
C ASP A 600 29.25 -8.37 30.39
N THR A 601 28.59 -8.68 31.51
CA THR A 601 27.42 -7.94 32.00
C THR A 601 27.76 -6.51 32.41
N GLY A 602 28.99 -6.26 32.86
CA GLY A 602 29.47 -4.93 33.24
C GLY A 602 29.53 -3.99 32.04
N ALA A 603 30.20 -4.41 30.96
CA ALA A 603 30.25 -3.63 29.72
C ALA A 603 28.85 -3.44 29.10
N ALA A 604 28.01 -4.48 29.13
CA ALA A 604 26.63 -4.37 28.63
C ALA A 604 25.83 -3.29 29.38
N ARG A 605 25.90 -3.27 30.72
CA ARG A 605 25.24 -2.24 31.54
C ARG A 605 25.72 -0.84 31.25
N ASP A 606 27.03 -0.64 31.09
CA ASP A 606 27.59 0.67 30.78
C ASP A 606 27.11 1.18 29.43
N CYS A 607 27.10 0.30 28.41
CA CYS A 607 26.55 0.62 27.09
C CYS A 607 25.06 0.98 27.17
N VAL A 608 24.23 0.17 27.84
CA VAL A 608 22.78 0.44 27.98
C VAL A 608 22.52 1.76 28.70
N ARG A 609 23.21 2.00 29.82
CA ARG A 609 23.09 3.27 30.58
C ARG A 609 23.41 4.46 29.70
N GLU A 610 24.48 4.38 28.92
CA GLU A 610 24.89 5.48 28.04
C GLU A 610 23.94 5.65 26.83
N ALA A 611 23.46 4.57 26.23
CA ALA A 611 22.49 4.60 25.13
C ALA A 611 21.17 5.28 25.55
N LEU A 612 20.67 4.98 26.76
CA LEU A 612 19.46 5.58 27.32
C LEU A 612 19.56 7.10 27.52
N THR A 613 20.77 7.68 27.52
CA THR A 613 20.94 9.16 27.60
C THR A 613 20.55 9.89 26.32
N VAL A 614 20.56 9.20 25.17
CA VAL A 614 20.15 9.75 23.87
C VAL A 614 18.84 9.18 23.37
N ASN A 615 18.45 8.00 23.85
CA ASN A 615 17.20 7.35 23.49
C ASN A 615 16.49 6.80 24.74
N GLY A 616 15.90 7.72 25.50
CA GLY A 616 15.28 7.43 26.81
C GLY A 616 13.96 6.65 26.76
N GLU A 617 13.50 6.26 25.58
CA GLU A 617 12.25 5.53 25.37
C GLU A 617 12.39 4.32 24.42
N SER A 618 13.61 3.85 24.12
CA SER A 618 13.80 2.67 23.27
C SER A 618 13.25 1.40 23.94
N PRO A 619 12.27 0.70 23.35
CA PRO A 619 11.76 -0.56 23.90
C PRO A 619 12.86 -1.62 24.05
N GLU A 620 13.81 -1.66 23.12
CA GLU A 620 14.93 -2.62 23.15
C GLU A 620 15.93 -2.30 24.27
N LEU A 621 16.26 -1.02 24.52
CA LEU A 621 17.17 -0.66 25.61
C LEU A 621 16.54 -0.96 26.99
N PHE A 622 15.23 -0.74 27.15
CA PHE A 622 14.51 -1.11 28.37
C PHE A 622 14.46 -2.63 28.56
N PHE A 623 14.23 -3.39 27.48
CA PHE A 623 14.33 -4.85 27.52
C PHE A 623 15.73 -5.32 27.98
N LEU A 624 16.80 -4.80 27.38
CA LEU A 624 18.18 -5.14 27.76
C LEU A 624 18.47 -4.78 29.22
N GLN A 625 18.01 -3.62 29.67
CA GLN A 625 18.18 -3.19 31.05
C GLN A 625 17.47 -4.13 32.03
N ALA A 626 16.20 -4.46 31.76
CA ALA A 626 15.42 -5.38 32.59
C ALA A 626 16.03 -6.79 32.61
N PHE A 627 16.44 -7.31 31.45
CA PHE A 627 17.10 -8.60 31.32
C PHE A 627 18.38 -8.67 32.18
N LEU A 628 19.25 -7.66 32.07
CA LEU A 628 20.48 -7.58 32.86
C LEU A 628 20.20 -7.54 34.37
N LEU A 629 19.25 -6.69 34.80
CA LEU A 629 18.86 -6.58 36.21
C LEU A 629 18.29 -7.90 36.75
N ARG A 630 17.44 -8.59 35.97
CA ARG A 630 16.89 -9.89 36.36
C ARG A 630 17.98 -10.94 36.50
N LYS A 631 18.92 -11.02 35.54
CA LYS A 631 20.05 -11.96 35.60
C LYS A 631 21.01 -11.67 36.77
N GLU A 632 21.09 -10.42 37.22
CA GLU A 632 21.81 -10.01 38.44
C GLU A 632 21.04 -10.28 39.75
N GLY A 633 19.78 -10.73 39.68
CA GLY A 633 18.92 -10.93 40.86
C GLY A 633 18.29 -9.66 41.43
N ARG A 634 18.33 -8.55 40.68
CA ARG A 634 17.77 -7.24 41.07
C ARG A 634 16.33 -7.09 40.57
N THR A 635 15.47 -8.03 40.99
CA THR A 635 14.09 -8.20 40.50
C THR A 635 13.23 -6.93 40.62
N GLN A 636 13.26 -6.24 41.76
CA GLN A 636 12.44 -5.03 41.97
C GLN A 636 12.80 -3.89 41.03
N GLU A 637 14.09 -3.75 40.70
CA GLU A 637 14.54 -2.73 39.75
C GLU A 637 14.15 -3.11 38.32
N ALA A 638 14.25 -4.40 37.97
CA ALA A 638 13.79 -4.90 36.69
C ALA A 638 12.28 -4.65 36.49
N GLU A 639 11.46 -4.92 37.51
CA GLU A 639 10.01 -4.64 37.50
C GLU A 639 9.69 -3.15 37.33
N ALA A 640 10.48 -2.27 37.96
CA ALA A 640 10.30 -0.83 37.78
C ALA A 640 10.64 -0.38 36.35
N VAL A 641 11.69 -0.96 35.75
CA VAL A 641 12.09 -0.68 34.36
C VAL A 641 11.02 -1.15 33.38
N THR A 642 10.55 -2.40 33.49
CA THR A 642 9.49 -2.91 32.63
C THR A 642 8.17 -2.16 32.83
N GLY A 643 7.82 -1.83 34.07
CA GLY A 643 6.64 -1.02 34.39
C GLY A 643 6.65 0.35 33.74
N ARG A 644 7.80 1.04 33.77
CA ARG A 644 7.96 2.34 33.07
C ARG A 644 7.79 2.20 31.56
N MET A 645 8.45 1.21 30.94
CA MET A 645 8.32 1.01 29.50
C MET A 645 6.89 0.69 29.10
N LEU A 646 6.20 -0.15 29.86
CA LEU A 646 4.81 -0.53 29.58
C LEU A 646 3.79 0.59 29.82
N GLY A 647 4.18 1.68 30.49
CA GLY A 647 3.41 2.92 30.56
C GLY A 647 3.65 3.86 29.37
N ILE A 648 4.76 3.70 28.64
CA ILE A 648 5.06 4.45 27.41
C ILE A 648 4.57 3.67 26.17
N ASP A 649 4.74 2.36 26.21
CA ASP A 649 4.43 1.41 25.15
C ASP A 649 3.87 0.12 25.77
N PRO A 650 2.53 -0.02 25.88
CA PRO A 650 1.91 -1.17 26.52
C PRO A 650 2.13 -2.49 25.78
N MET A 651 2.69 -2.44 24.57
CA MET A 651 2.99 -3.57 23.69
C MET A 651 4.50 -3.70 23.45
N ALA A 652 5.34 -3.23 24.37
CA ALA A 652 6.79 -3.48 24.35
C ALA A 652 7.06 -4.97 24.64
N TYR A 653 7.17 -5.80 23.59
CA TYR A 653 7.23 -7.26 23.71
C TYR A 653 8.35 -7.75 24.63
N GLY A 654 9.56 -7.18 24.52
CA GLY A 654 10.67 -7.53 25.40
C GLY A 654 10.35 -7.28 26.88
N SER A 655 9.71 -6.15 27.21
CA SER A 655 9.28 -5.85 28.58
C SER A 655 8.13 -6.75 29.06
N LEU A 656 7.22 -7.15 28.16
CA LEU A 656 6.18 -8.15 28.47
C LEU A 656 6.79 -9.52 28.78
N GLY A 657 7.78 -9.96 27.99
CA GLY A 657 8.51 -11.20 28.23
C GLY A 657 9.29 -11.17 29.56
N GLU A 658 9.98 -10.07 29.85
CA GLU A 658 10.69 -9.90 31.12
C GLU A 658 9.70 -9.86 32.31
N ASN A 659 8.54 -9.22 32.17
CA ASN A 659 7.49 -9.28 33.19
C ASN A 659 7.04 -10.71 33.48
N TRP A 660 6.89 -11.57 32.47
CA TRP A 660 6.60 -12.98 32.70
C TRP A 660 7.70 -13.65 33.54
N PHE A 661 8.97 -13.45 33.19
CA PHE A 661 10.07 -14.05 33.94
C PHE A 661 10.25 -13.49 35.36
N LEU A 662 9.74 -12.28 35.64
CA LEU A 662 9.76 -11.67 36.98
C LEU A 662 8.55 -12.06 37.83
N GLN A 663 7.35 -12.08 37.24
CA GLN A 663 6.07 -12.15 37.95
C GLN A 663 5.31 -13.48 37.80
N GLY A 664 5.84 -14.43 37.02
CA GLY A 664 5.23 -15.74 36.79
C GLY A 664 3.90 -15.65 36.05
N GLU A 665 2.89 -16.41 36.48
CA GLU A 665 1.61 -16.55 35.77
C GLU A 665 0.91 -15.21 35.45
N SER A 666 0.93 -14.25 36.38
CA SER A 666 0.34 -12.93 36.13
C SER A 666 0.99 -12.17 34.95
N GLY A 667 2.31 -12.30 34.80
CA GLY A 667 3.02 -11.73 33.65
C GLY A 667 2.74 -12.51 32.36
N LEU A 668 2.58 -13.84 32.45
CA LEU A 668 2.20 -14.68 31.31
C LEU A 668 0.80 -14.35 30.80
N GLU A 669 -0.18 -14.14 31.70
CA GLU A 669 -1.54 -13.74 31.34
C GLU A 669 -1.53 -12.44 30.55
N ARG A 670 -0.78 -11.42 30.99
CA ARG A 670 -0.63 -10.15 30.25
C ARG A 670 0.06 -10.36 28.90
N LEU A 671 1.13 -11.14 28.85
CA LEU A 671 1.83 -11.45 27.59
C LEU A 671 0.89 -12.12 26.58
N GLN A 672 0.12 -13.12 27.02
CA GLN A 672 -0.83 -13.85 26.18
C GLN A 672 -2.04 -12.99 25.78
N ALA A 673 -2.49 -12.09 26.66
CA ALA A 673 -3.57 -11.15 26.35
C ALA A 673 -3.17 -10.17 25.24
N VAL A 674 -1.90 -9.74 25.20
CA VAL A 674 -1.39 -8.87 24.14
C VAL A 674 -1.11 -9.70 22.88
N LEU A 675 -0.14 -10.63 22.89
CA LEU A 675 0.35 -11.34 21.70
C LEU A 675 -0.71 -12.29 21.09
N GLY A 676 -1.60 -12.85 21.92
CA GLY A 676 -2.62 -13.80 21.49
C GLY A 676 -2.03 -15.00 20.73
N LYS A 677 -2.71 -15.41 19.64
CA LYS A 677 -2.28 -16.52 18.77
C LYS A 677 -1.44 -16.07 17.57
N ARG A 678 -0.95 -14.84 17.54
CA ARG A 678 -0.27 -14.26 16.36
C ARG A 678 1.19 -14.68 16.34
N ARG A 679 1.51 -15.63 15.45
CA ARG A 679 2.82 -16.28 15.33
C ARG A 679 3.98 -15.28 15.24
N MET A 680 3.85 -14.26 14.39
CA MET A 680 4.88 -13.22 14.21
C MET A 680 5.24 -12.50 15.52
N ALA A 681 4.25 -12.19 16.37
CA ALA A 681 4.51 -11.49 17.63
C ALA A 681 5.37 -12.34 18.60
N TRP A 682 5.14 -13.66 18.62
CA TRP A 682 5.95 -14.61 19.38
C TRP A 682 7.35 -14.77 18.80
N LEU A 683 7.48 -14.90 17.48
CA LEU A 683 8.77 -15.01 16.79
C LEU A 683 9.65 -13.77 17.02
N VAL A 684 9.09 -12.56 16.94
CA VAL A 684 9.80 -11.31 17.25
C VAL A 684 10.33 -11.33 18.69
N LEU A 685 9.50 -11.72 19.66
CA LEU A 685 9.93 -11.82 21.05
C LEU A 685 11.03 -12.87 21.23
N MET A 686 10.89 -14.05 20.64
CA MET A 686 11.90 -15.11 20.70
C MET A 686 13.22 -14.67 20.07
N ALA A 687 13.18 -13.98 18.93
CA ALA A 687 14.35 -13.41 18.27
C ALA A 687 15.12 -12.44 19.19
N SER A 688 14.42 -11.56 19.94
CA SER A 688 15.07 -10.67 20.90
C SER A 688 15.89 -11.42 21.97
N TYR A 689 15.45 -12.60 22.43
CA TYR A 689 16.22 -13.43 23.36
C TYR A 689 17.32 -14.25 22.67
N LEU A 690 17.08 -14.73 21.45
CA LEU A 690 18.08 -15.41 20.63
C LEU A 690 19.30 -14.51 20.36
N GLU A 691 19.07 -13.22 20.07
CA GLU A 691 20.13 -12.22 19.90
C GLU A 691 21.01 -12.01 21.14
N LEU A 692 20.54 -12.41 22.33
CA LEU A 692 21.30 -12.36 23.58
C LEU A 692 21.98 -13.68 23.94
N GLY A 693 21.73 -14.76 23.20
CA GLY A 693 22.10 -16.11 23.61
C GLY A 693 21.36 -16.57 24.86
N ALA A 694 20.15 -16.06 25.10
CA ALA A 694 19.31 -16.40 26.26
C ALA A 694 18.51 -17.70 25.99
N TRP A 695 19.24 -18.80 25.78
CA TRP A 695 18.69 -20.06 25.26
C TRP A 695 17.56 -20.67 26.11
N GLU A 696 17.67 -20.57 27.44
CA GLU A 696 16.63 -21.10 28.35
C GLU A 696 15.32 -20.34 28.22
N GLU A 697 15.39 -19.01 28.09
CA GLU A 697 14.22 -18.16 27.87
C GLU A 697 13.53 -18.48 26.54
N VAL A 698 14.29 -18.71 25.47
CA VAL A 698 13.76 -19.09 24.15
C VAL A 698 12.98 -20.41 24.22
N LEU A 699 13.52 -21.43 24.88
CA LEU A 699 12.81 -22.71 25.04
C LEU A 699 11.52 -22.57 25.87
N LYS A 700 11.51 -21.70 26.88
CA LYS A 700 10.30 -21.42 27.67
C LYS A 700 9.24 -20.71 26.83
N LEU A 701 9.64 -19.70 26.06
CA LEU A 701 8.75 -18.97 25.15
C LEU A 701 8.19 -19.89 24.06
N GLY A 702 9.03 -20.72 23.43
CA GLY A 702 8.60 -21.68 22.41
C GLY A 702 7.61 -22.72 22.94
N GLY A 703 7.67 -23.05 24.24
CA GLY A 703 6.66 -23.90 24.89
C GLY A 703 5.29 -23.23 25.10
N LYS A 704 5.17 -21.92 24.90
CA LYS A 704 3.93 -21.14 25.01
C LYS A 704 3.46 -20.57 23.66
N ALA A 705 4.37 -20.39 22.71
CA ALA A 705 4.08 -19.88 21.38
C ALA A 705 3.15 -20.84 20.60
N PRO A 706 2.32 -20.31 19.67
CA PRO A 706 1.57 -21.15 18.73
C PRO A 706 2.51 -22.03 17.89
N SER A 707 2.03 -23.21 17.48
CA SER A 707 2.76 -24.10 16.59
C SER A 707 3.10 -23.40 15.26
N ASP A 708 4.37 -23.44 14.89
CA ASP A 708 4.90 -22.92 13.63
C ASP A 708 6.29 -23.55 13.37
N PRO A 709 6.68 -23.83 12.11
CA PRO A 709 8.01 -24.36 11.81
C PRO A 709 9.14 -23.50 12.38
N MET A 710 9.05 -22.16 12.29
CA MET A 710 10.09 -21.27 12.78
C MET A 710 10.23 -21.32 14.30
N VAL A 711 9.13 -21.48 15.04
CA VAL A 711 9.19 -21.69 16.50
C VAL A 711 9.99 -22.95 16.82
N TYR A 712 9.81 -24.03 16.05
CA TYR A 712 10.59 -25.26 16.25
C TYR A 712 12.05 -25.11 15.86
N TYR A 713 12.34 -24.40 14.77
CA TYR A 713 13.72 -24.11 14.38
C TYR A 713 14.44 -23.24 15.42
N ASP A 714 13.79 -22.21 15.96
CA ASP A 714 14.30 -21.38 17.05
C ASP A 714 14.57 -22.21 18.31
N CYS A 715 13.65 -23.10 18.67
CA CYS A 715 13.83 -24.04 19.78
C CYS A 715 15.00 -24.99 19.55
N ALA A 716 15.17 -25.50 18.32
CA ALA A 716 16.28 -26.38 17.98
C ALA A 716 17.63 -25.65 18.13
N TYR A 717 17.70 -24.43 17.63
CA TYR A 717 18.89 -23.59 17.73
C TYR A 717 19.22 -23.26 19.20
N ALA A 718 18.22 -22.92 20.01
CA ALA A 718 18.39 -22.68 21.43
C ALA A 718 18.81 -23.94 22.21
N ALA A 719 18.22 -25.11 21.91
CA ALA A 719 18.62 -26.38 22.52
C ALA A 719 20.08 -26.72 22.20
N ALA A 720 20.52 -26.50 20.96
CA ALA A 720 21.91 -26.65 20.55
C ALA A 720 22.83 -25.67 21.29
N GLY A 721 22.41 -24.41 21.48
CA GLY A 721 23.12 -23.42 22.29
C GLY A 721 23.34 -23.83 23.76
N LEU A 722 22.48 -24.71 24.30
CA LEU A 722 22.62 -25.33 25.62
C LEU A 722 23.40 -26.66 25.61
N GLY A 723 23.88 -27.11 24.45
CA GLY A 723 24.53 -28.43 24.29
C GLY A 723 23.56 -29.61 24.36
N LYS A 724 22.25 -29.40 24.21
CA LYS A 724 21.20 -30.43 24.23
C LYS A 724 20.90 -30.94 22.81
N GLU A 725 21.85 -31.68 22.24
CA GLU A 725 21.78 -32.11 20.83
C GLU A 725 20.59 -33.05 20.53
N GLU A 726 20.16 -33.88 21.48
CA GLU A 726 18.98 -34.74 21.30
C GLU A 726 17.67 -33.93 21.20
N ASP A 727 17.51 -32.93 22.06
CA ASP A 727 16.37 -32.02 22.03
C ASP A 727 16.36 -31.21 20.73
N ALA A 728 17.54 -30.72 20.31
CA ALA A 728 17.69 -29.99 19.05
C ALA A 728 17.27 -30.86 17.86
N ALA A 729 17.74 -32.11 17.79
CA ALA A 729 17.34 -33.06 16.75
C ALA A 729 15.84 -33.37 16.77
N ALA A 730 15.22 -33.45 17.96
CA ALA A 730 13.78 -33.66 18.08
C ALA A 730 12.97 -32.47 17.55
N PHE A 731 13.40 -31.24 17.84
CA PHE A 731 12.76 -30.03 17.30
C PHE A 731 12.92 -29.92 15.78
N LEU A 732 14.10 -30.21 15.22
CA LEU A 732 14.30 -30.21 13.76
C LEU A 732 13.37 -31.19 13.03
N LYS A 733 13.18 -32.39 13.59
CA LYS A 733 12.24 -33.37 13.04
C LYS A 733 10.79 -32.89 13.11
N LYS A 734 10.40 -32.20 14.19
CA LYS A 734 9.07 -31.59 14.30
C LYS A 734 8.88 -30.49 13.26
N ALA A 735 9.87 -29.62 13.06
CA ALA A 735 9.87 -28.60 12.02
C ALA A 735 9.72 -29.23 10.62
N GLY A 736 10.43 -30.33 10.35
CA GLY A 736 10.33 -31.10 9.11
C GLY A 736 8.97 -31.79 8.87
N ALA A 737 8.21 -32.06 9.92
CA ALA A 737 6.91 -32.72 9.83
C ALA A 737 5.73 -31.74 9.74
N ASP A 738 5.89 -30.50 10.21
CA ASP A 738 4.86 -29.46 10.14
C ASP A 738 4.52 -29.12 8.67
N PRO A 739 3.24 -28.98 8.24
CA PRO A 739 2.90 -28.69 6.85
C PRO A 739 3.53 -27.41 6.28
N GLY A 740 3.86 -26.43 7.11
CA GLY A 740 4.50 -25.19 6.68
C GLY A 740 3.55 -24.12 6.14
N ASP A 741 2.24 -24.29 6.32
CA ASP A 741 1.23 -23.33 5.88
C ASP A 741 1.49 -21.95 6.53
N TYR A 742 1.66 -20.93 5.69
CA TYR A 742 1.94 -19.53 6.05
C TYR A 742 3.30 -19.29 6.74
N CYS A 743 4.26 -20.22 6.61
CA CYS A 743 5.62 -20.06 7.14
C CYS A 743 6.53 -19.36 6.13
N PHE A 744 6.72 -18.04 6.30
CA PHE A 744 7.51 -17.18 5.40
C PHE A 744 8.67 -16.50 6.16
N PRO A 745 9.80 -17.19 6.38
CA PRO A 745 10.94 -16.61 7.09
C PRO A 745 11.62 -15.51 6.27
N TYR A 746 12.07 -14.45 6.93
CA TYR A 746 12.62 -13.28 6.26
C TYR A 746 13.69 -12.54 7.05
N THR A 747 13.84 -12.73 8.37
CA THR A 747 14.77 -11.94 9.19
C THR A 747 16.21 -12.49 9.14
N ASP A 748 17.18 -11.70 9.62
CA ASP A 748 18.58 -12.19 9.74
C ASP A 748 18.71 -13.31 10.78
N MET A 749 17.86 -13.28 11.82
CA MET A 749 17.78 -14.37 12.80
C MET A 749 17.22 -15.64 12.14
N ASP A 750 16.14 -15.52 11.35
CA ASP A 750 15.56 -16.65 10.63
C ASP A 750 16.63 -17.31 9.74
N LYS A 751 17.39 -16.50 8.99
CA LYS A 751 18.52 -16.98 8.17
C LYS A 751 19.51 -17.79 9.00
N ARG A 752 20.00 -17.24 10.12
CA ARG A 752 20.98 -17.92 11.00
C ARG A 752 20.46 -19.25 11.54
N VAL A 753 19.22 -19.27 12.01
CA VAL A 753 18.56 -20.45 12.57
C VAL A 753 18.34 -21.52 11.48
N LEU A 754 17.91 -21.11 10.28
CA LEU A 754 17.70 -22.01 9.16
C LEU A 754 19.01 -22.54 8.56
N GLU A 755 20.08 -21.73 8.50
CA GLU A 755 21.42 -22.18 8.11
C GLU A 755 21.95 -23.24 9.08
N TYR A 756 21.72 -23.08 10.38
CA TYR A 756 21.97 -24.13 11.36
C TYR A 756 21.16 -25.39 11.04
N ALA A 757 19.84 -25.29 10.87
CA ALA A 757 18.98 -26.44 10.57
C ALA A 757 19.40 -27.17 9.30
N TYR A 758 19.72 -26.41 8.24
CA TYR A 758 20.24 -26.90 6.97
C TYR A 758 21.55 -27.66 7.15
N SER A 759 22.49 -27.15 7.97
CA SER A 759 23.75 -27.84 8.21
C SER A 759 23.60 -29.16 8.98
N ARG A 760 22.49 -29.33 9.72
CA ARG A 760 22.18 -30.57 10.45
C ARG A 760 21.47 -31.61 9.59
N GLY A 761 20.62 -31.18 8.65
CA GLY A 761 19.95 -32.08 7.69
C GLY A 761 18.93 -33.06 8.30
N LEU A 762 18.26 -32.67 9.39
CA LEU A 762 17.34 -33.55 10.15
C LEU A 762 15.84 -33.23 9.96
N ASP A 763 15.52 -32.33 9.04
CA ASP A 763 14.19 -31.74 8.84
C ASP A 763 13.57 -32.07 7.48
N GLY A 764 14.11 -33.05 6.76
CA GLY A 764 13.61 -33.46 5.44
C GLY A 764 13.82 -32.41 4.34
N GLY A 765 14.82 -31.54 4.46
CA GLY A 765 15.17 -30.56 3.42
C GLY A 765 14.34 -29.28 3.45
N ARG A 766 13.44 -29.11 4.42
CA ARG A 766 12.57 -27.93 4.53
C ARG A 766 13.32 -26.64 4.84
N SER A 767 14.38 -26.70 5.65
CA SER A 767 15.24 -25.55 5.90
C SER A 767 15.88 -25.01 4.62
N ALA A 768 16.29 -25.90 3.70
CA ALA A 768 16.75 -25.47 2.38
C ALA A 768 15.63 -24.78 1.59
N TYR A 769 14.40 -25.32 1.57
CA TYR A 769 13.27 -24.66 0.91
C TYR A 769 13.01 -23.26 1.46
N TYR A 770 12.99 -23.13 2.79
CA TYR A 770 12.76 -21.86 3.48
C TYR A 770 13.91 -20.86 3.25
N LEU A 771 15.17 -21.31 3.25
CA LEU A 771 16.31 -20.47 2.85
C LEU A 771 16.17 -20.00 1.41
N GLY A 772 15.73 -20.88 0.50
CA GLY A 772 15.44 -20.53 -0.88
C GLY A 772 14.42 -19.39 -0.98
N CYS A 773 13.31 -19.49 -0.24
CA CYS A 773 12.28 -18.44 -0.16
C CYS A 773 12.81 -17.14 0.46
N LEU A 774 13.59 -17.23 1.54
CA LEU A 774 14.19 -16.08 2.21
C LEU A 774 15.15 -15.31 1.28
N TYR A 775 16.10 -16.01 0.64
CA TYR A 775 17.05 -15.39 -0.26
C TYR A 775 16.37 -14.82 -1.51
N TYR A 776 15.41 -15.56 -2.09
CA TYR A 776 14.66 -15.10 -3.25
C TYR A 776 13.79 -13.87 -2.93
N GLY A 777 13.10 -13.87 -1.79
CA GLY A 777 12.32 -12.72 -1.30
C GLY A 777 13.17 -11.50 -0.94
N ARG A 778 14.46 -11.69 -0.68
CA ARG A 778 15.45 -10.63 -0.43
C ARG A 778 16.21 -10.19 -1.68
N ASP A 779 15.72 -10.49 -2.89
CA ASP A 779 16.39 -10.18 -4.16
C ASP A 779 17.75 -10.87 -4.39
N ASN A 780 18.08 -11.92 -3.64
CA ASN A 780 19.23 -12.79 -3.90
C ASN A 780 18.78 -14.07 -4.63
N ARG A 781 18.36 -13.87 -5.89
CA ARG A 781 17.63 -14.87 -6.68
C ARG A 781 18.47 -16.12 -6.97
N GLU A 782 19.74 -15.95 -7.33
CA GLU A 782 20.66 -17.05 -7.64
C GLU A 782 20.87 -17.97 -6.43
N GLU A 783 21.11 -17.39 -5.26
CA GLU A 783 21.29 -18.16 -4.03
C GLU A 783 19.99 -18.86 -3.61
N GLY A 784 18.85 -18.18 -3.78
CA GLY A 784 17.53 -18.76 -3.54
C GLY A 784 17.27 -19.99 -4.42
N MET A 785 17.60 -19.90 -5.70
CA MET A 785 17.50 -21.01 -6.65
C MET A 785 18.40 -22.19 -6.26
N ARG A 786 19.65 -21.92 -5.88
CA ARG A 786 20.60 -22.96 -5.44
C ARG A 786 20.03 -23.80 -4.29
N TYR A 787 19.37 -23.16 -3.33
CA TYR A 787 18.72 -23.87 -2.23
C TYR A 787 17.50 -24.68 -2.67
N TRP A 788 16.68 -24.18 -3.60
CA TRP A 788 15.56 -24.95 -4.14
C TRP A 788 16.01 -26.14 -4.98
N GLU A 789 17.07 -26.00 -5.79
CA GLU A 789 17.70 -27.10 -6.51
C GLU A 789 18.19 -28.20 -5.56
N ASP A 790 18.86 -27.79 -4.47
CA ASP A 790 19.29 -28.72 -3.43
C ASP A 790 18.08 -29.38 -2.75
N THR A 791 17.01 -28.63 -2.45
CA THR A 791 15.79 -29.21 -1.88
C THR A 791 15.19 -30.29 -2.78
N VAL A 792 14.93 -30.00 -4.06
CA VAL A 792 14.30 -30.97 -4.96
C VAL A 792 15.22 -32.17 -5.22
N SER A 793 16.54 -32.01 -5.09
CA SER A 793 17.49 -33.13 -5.18
C SER A 793 17.43 -34.07 -3.96
N ARG A 794 17.09 -33.55 -2.77
CA ARG A 794 17.04 -34.30 -1.51
C ARG A 794 15.64 -34.84 -1.21
N GLU A 795 14.61 -34.06 -1.52
CA GLU A 795 13.19 -34.34 -1.27
C GLU A 795 12.38 -34.00 -2.52
N ASP A 796 12.32 -34.97 -3.42
CA ASP A 796 11.64 -34.87 -4.72
C ASP A 796 10.11 -34.72 -4.62
N GLY A 797 9.53 -34.99 -3.45
CA GLY A 797 8.11 -34.87 -3.17
C GLY A 797 7.67 -33.46 -2.75
N LEU A 798 8.60 -32.54 -2.47
CA LEU A 798 8.26 -31.19 -2.00
C LEU A 798 7.84 -30.28 -3.16
N TYR A 799 6.55 -30.38 -3.51
CA TYR A 799 5.94 -29.64 -4.62
C TYR A 799 6.10 -28.11 -4.53
N GLN A 800 6.24 -27.54 -3.32
CA GLN A 800 6.48 -26.11 -3.14
C GLN A 800 7.85 -25.69 -3.70
N ALA A 801 8.89 -26.50 -3.50
CA ALA A 801 10.23 -26.21 -4.03
C ALA A 801 10.25 -26.31 -5.56
N HIS A 802 9.60 -27.32 -6.14
CA HIS A 802 9.43 -27.43 -7.60
C HIS A 802 8.70 -26.21 -8.20
N ARG A 803 7.62 -25.73 -7.55
CA ARG A 803 6.91 -24.51 -7.97
C ARG A 803 7.85 -23.31 -7.98
N CYS A 804 8.53 -23.04 -6.87
CA CYS A 804 9.43 -21.90 -6.76
C CYS A 804 10.58 -21.96 -7.77
N LEU A 805 11.18 -23.13 -7.96
CA LEU A 805 12.22 -23.35 -8.95
C LEU A 805 11.71 -23.12 -10.38
N ALA A 806 10.49 -23.57 -10.70
CA ALA A 806 9.89 -23.34 -12.01
C ALA A 806 9.73 -21.86 -12.36
N LEU A 807 9.22 -21.07 -11.42
CA LEU A 807 9.06 -19.62 -11.58
C LEU A 807 10.42 -18.94 -11.76
N ALA A 808 11.41 -19.32 -10.95
CA ALA A 808 12.74 -18.75 -11.04
C ALA A 808 13.48 -19.13 -12.34
N LEU A 809 13.33 -20.36 -12.83
CA LEU A 809 13.87 -20.78 -14.13
C LEU A 809 13.29 -19.95 -15.28
N LEU A 810 11.99 -19.63 -15.21
CA LEU A 810 11.34 -18.78 -16.21
C LEU A 810 11.87 -17.34 -16.15
N GLU A 811 11.85 -16.74 -14.97
CA GLU A 811 12.04 -15.29 -14.79
C GLU A 811 13.52 -14.88 -14.74
N VAL A 812 14.37 -15.69 -14.10
CA VAL A 812 15.80 -15.38 -13.89
C VAL A 812 16.64 -15.98 -15.00
N CYS A 813 16.46 -17.27 -15.28
CA CYS A 813 17.30 -17.98 -16.25
C CYS A 813 16.77 -17.94 -17.69
N ARG A 814 15.51 -17.50 -17.89
CA ARG A 814 14.79 -17.57 -19.18
C ARG A 814 14.73 -19.00 -19.76
N ASP A 815 14.82 -20.02 -18.91
CA ASP A 815 14.71 -21.43 -19.29
C ASP A 815 13.25 -21.88 -19.25
N LYS A 816 12.56 -21.61 -20.36
CA LYS A 816 11.16 -22.02 -20.56
C LYS A 816 10.96 -23.54 -20.46
N THR A 817 11.94 -24.33 -20.90
CA THR A 817 11.83 -25.80 -20.91
C THR A 817 11.95 -26.36 -19.50
N GLY A 818 12.95 -25.91 -18.75
CA GLY A 818 13.12 -26.24 -17.35
C GLY A 818 11.94 -25.78 -16.51
N ALA A 819 11.51 -24.52 -16.68
CA ALA A 819 10.34 -23.98 -15.98
C ALA A 819 9.08 -24.83 -16.18
N ARG A 820 8.80 -25.22 -17.43
CA ARG A 820 7.66 -26.11 -17.73
C ARG A 820 7.79 -27.47 -17.05
N ARG A 821 8.96 -28.09 -17.11
CA ARG A 821 9.21 -29.41 -16.49
C ARG A 821 8.94 -29.36 -14.98
N GLU A 822 9.52 -28.37 -14.29
CA GLU A 822 9.38 -28.24 -12.84
C GLU A 822 7.93 -27.88 -12.44
N MET A 823 7.24 -27.01 -13.19
CA MET A 823 5.85 -26.66 -12.89
C MET A 823 4.88 -27.81 -13.14
N GLU A 824 5.04 -28.56 -14.24
CA GLU A 824 4.22 -29.76 -14.50
C GLU A 824 4.38 -30.80 -13.38
N LYS A 825 5.60 -30.94 -12.85
CA LYS A 825 5.89 -31.80 -11.70
C LYS A 825 5.26 -31.27 -10.41
N ALA A 826 5.43 -29.99 -10.11
CA ALA A 826 4.83 -29.34 -8.95
C ALA A 826 3.30 -29.52 -8.93
N PHE A 827 2.65 -29.27 -10.07
CA PHE A 827 1.21 -29.45 -10.26
C PHE A 827 0.78 -30.91 -10.04
N ALA A 828 1.52 -31.87 -10.61
CA ALA A 828 1.22 -33.30 -10.46
C ALA A 828 1.36 -33.78 -9.00
N LEU A 829 2.43 -33.37 -8.30
CA LEU A 829 2.68 -33.70 -6.90
C LEU A 829 1.62 -33.08 -5.98
N LYS A 830 1.28 -31.79 -6.17
CA LYS A 830 0.24 -31.12 -5.39
C LYS A 830 -1.12 -31.78 -5.58
N ARG A 831 -1.46 -32.14 -6.83
CA ARG A 831 -2.68 -32.89 -7.12
C ARG A 831 -2.67 -34.22 -6.37
N ALA A 832 -1.59 -35.00 -6.43
CA ALA A 832 -1.48 -36.26 -5.72
C ALA A 832 -1.57 -36.11 -4.19
N SER A 833 -0.98 -35.06 -3.60
CA SER A 833 -0.99 -34.84 -2.15
C SER A 833 -2.36 -34.44 -1.60
N SER A 834 -3.31 -34.05 -2.44
CA SER A 834 -4.67 -33.67 -2.06
C SER A 834 -5.66 -34.85 -2.02
N ALA A 835 -5.22 -36.04 -2.40
CA ALA A 835 -6.04 -37.24 -2.39
C ALA A 835 -6.17 -37.79 -0.95
N GLY A 836 -7.25 -37.45 -0.26
CA GLY A 836 -7.68 -38.16 0.96
C GLY A 836 -8.34 -39.49 0.62
N GLU A 837 -8.57 -40.36 1.62
CA GLU A 837 -9.17 -41.70 1.43
C GLU A 837 -10.56 -41.67 0.75
N ASN A 838 -11.25 -40.53 0.71
CA ASN A 838 -12.59 -40.36 0.12
C ASN A 838 -12.76 -39.09 -0.74
N SER A 839 -11.68 -38.45 -1.23
CA SER A 839 -11.77 -37.25 -2.08
C SER A 839 -10.99 -37.42 -3.39
N SER A 840 -11.58 -36.94 -4.49
CA SER A 840 -10.84 -36.86 -5.75
C SER A 840 -9.63 -35.93 -5.59
N PRO A 841 -8.45 -36.29 -6.12
CA PRO A 841 -7.29 -35.41 -6.12
C PRO A 841 -7.64 -34.10 -6.85
N SER A 842 -7.57 -32.96 -6.17
CA SER A 842 -7.82 -31.64 -6.75
C SER A 842 -6.56 -30.78 -6.66
N PRO A 843 -6.05 -30.25 -7.79
CA PRO A 843 -4.94 -29.31 -7.75
C PRO A 843 -5.37 -27.99 -7.09
N ASP A 844 -4.38 -27.15 -6.83
CA ASP A 844 -4.58 -25.79 -6.35
C ASP A 844 -4.76 -24.81 -7.53
N GLY A 845 -5.66 -23.84 -7.39
CA GLY A 845 -5.97 -22.89 -8.47
C GLY A 845 -4.78 -22.00 -8.87
N ARG A 846 -3.91 -21.63 -7.92
CA ARG A 846 -2.68 -20.87 -8.23
C ARG A 846 -1.73 -21.69 -9.08
N TYR A 847 -1.55 -22.97 -8.75
CA TYR A 847 -0.67 -23.87 -9.53
C TYR A 847 -1.21 -24.08 -10.95
N LEU A 848 -2.54 -24.14 -11.13
CA LEU A 848 -3.17 -24.20 -12.46
C LEU A 848 -2.88 -22.93 -13.28
N LEU A 849 -3.02 -21.75 -12.66
CA LEU A 849 -2.72 -20.45 -13.30
C LEU A 849 -1.27 -20.39 -13.76
N GLU A 850 -0.33 -20.69 -12.87
CA GLU A 850 1.10 -20.61 -13.17
C GLU A 850 1.53 -21.65 -14.22
N LEU A 851 0.95 -22.85 -14.19
CA LEU A 851 1.17 -23.85 -15.24
C LEU A 851 0.66 -23.37 -16.60
N MET A 852 -0.54 -22.79 -16.64
CA MET A 852 -1.14 -22.27 -17.88
C MET A 852 -0.31 -21.12 -18.45
N GLU A 853 0.13 -20.17 -17.60
CA GLU A 853 0.99 -19.07 -18.03
C GLU A 853 2.35 -19.57 -18.53
N ILE A 854 3.02 -20.48 -17.81
CA ILE A 854 4.29 -21.07 -18.28
C ILE A 854 4.11 -21.79 -19.62
N ARG A 855 3.02 -22.54 -19.81
CA ARG A 855 2.71 -23.20 -21.09
C ARG A 855 2.49 -22.18 -22.21
N LYS A 856 1.79 -21.08 -21.94
CA LYS A 856 1.61 -19.96 -22.87
C LYS A 856 2.97 -19.35 -23.26
N GLN A 857 3.87 -19.12 -22.30
CA GLN A 857 5.23 -18.63 -22.56
C GLN A 857 6.06 -19.59 -23.42
N CYS A 858 5.81 -20.90 -23.31
CA CYS A 858 6.40 -21.96 -24.13
C CYS A 858 5.79 -22.09 -25.54
N GLY A 859 4.83 -21.23 -25.92
CA GLY A 859 4.18 -21.27 -27.23
C GLY A 859 3.21 -22.44 -27.40
N VAL A 860 2.66 -22.98 -26.31
CA VAL A 860 1.60 -23.99 -26.40
C VAL A 860 0.38 -23.39 -27.11
N PRO A 861 -0.22 -24.06 -28.10
CA PRO A 861 -1.36 -23.53 -28.85
C PRO A 861 -2.54 -23.15 -27.94
N VAL A 862 -3.23 -22.06 -28.27
CA VAL A 862 -4.42 -21.53 -27.54
C VAL A 862 -5.44 -22.63 -27.24
N ARG A 863 -5.68 -23.54 -28.20
CA ARG A 863 -6.63 -24.63 -28.03
C ARG A 863 -6.27 -25.58 -26.88
N ASN A 864 -4.99 -25.91 -26.75
CA ASN A 864 -4.51 -26.82 -25.71
C ASN A 864 -4.50 -26.13 -24.33
N LEU A 865 -4.30 -24.80 -24.29
CA LEU A 865 -4.46 -24.02 -23.06
C LEU A 865 -5.92 -24.01 -22.60
N LEU A 866 -6.86 -23.83 -23.53
CA LEU A 866 -8.30 -23.94 -23.23
C LEU A 866 -8.68 -25.32 -22.71
N GLU A 867 -8.19 -26.40 -23.34
CA GLU A 867 -8.45 -27.77 -22.90
C GLU A 867 -7.98 -28.02 -21.46
N LEU A 868 -6.82 -27.46 -21.07
CA LEU A 868 -6.35 -27.51 -19.69
C LEU A 868 -7.31 -26.79 -18.72
N LEU A 869 -7.81 -25.61 -19.07
CA LEU A 869 -8.73 -24.86 -18.22
C LEU A 869 -10.11 -25.52 -18.15
N GLU A 870 -10.59 -26.09 -19.27
CA GLU A 870 -11.87 -26.82 -19.34
C GLU A 870 -11.83 -28.15 -18.56
N GLU A 871 -10.65 -28.70 -18.25
CA GLU A 871 -10.49 -29.87 -17.36
C GLU A 871 -10.80 -29.55 -15.88
N TYR A 872 -10.63 -28.29 -15.46
CA TYR A 872 -10.75 -27.86 -14.05
C TYR A 872 -11.74 -26.68 -13.88
N PRO A 873 -13.02 -26.84 -14.27
CA PRO A 873 -13.98 -25.73 -14.33
C PRO A 873 -14.24 -25.07 -12.96
N ASP A 874 -14.24 -25.83 -11.87
CA ASP A 874 -14.49 -25.29 -10.52
C ASP A 874 -13.34 -24.39 -10.03
N LEU A 875 -12.08 -24.77 -10.32
CA LEU A 875 -10.91 -23.96 -9.98
C LEU A 875 -10.86 -22.68 -10.79
N VAL A 876 -11.21 -22.76 -12.08
CA VAL A 876 -11.30 -21.60 -12.97
C VAL A 876 -12.42 -20.66 -12.53
N TYR A 877 -13.58 -21.19 -12.14
CA TYR A 877 -14.71 -20.40 -11.66
C TYR A 877 -14.37 -19.61 -10.38
N LYS A 878 -13.64 -20.25 -9.45
CA LYS A 878 -13.28 -19.69 -8.14
C LYS A 878 -12.31 -18.51 -8.21
N ARG A 879 -11.45 -18.43 -9.24
CA ARG A 879 -10.43 -17.37 -9.35
C ARG A 879 -10.76 -16.35 -10.43
N GLU A 880 -10.53 -15.07 -10.15
CA GLU A 880 -10.73 -13.99 -11.12
C GLU A 880 -9.74 -14.09 -12.30
N ASP A 881 -8.46 -14.26 -11.98
CA ASP A 881 -7.36 -14.33 -12.96
C ASP A 881 -7.51 -15.47 -13.98
N LEU A 882 -7.78 -16.69 -13.53
CA LEU A 882 -8.01 -17.85 -14.41
C LEU A 882 -9.20 -17.67 -15.34
N TYR A 883 -10.31 -17.16 -14.82
CA TYR A 883 -11.52 -16.97 -15.61
C TYR A 883 -11.33 -15.88 -16.67
N HIS A 884 -10.63 -14.79 -16.34
CA HIS A 884 -10.24 -13.78 -17.31
C HIS A 884 -9.38 -14.36 -18.43
N GLN A 885 -8.36 -15.17 -18.09
CA GLN A 885 -7.55 -15.84 -19.12
C GLN A 885 -8.38 -16.79 -19.98
N GLN A 886 -9.36 -17.51 -19.41
CA GLN A 886 -10.27 -18.35 -20.20
C GLN A 886 -11.10 -17.54 -21.20
N LEU A 887 -11.63 -16.37 -20.80
CA LEU A 887 -12.39 -15.49 -21.68
C LEU A 887 -11.52 -14.93 -22.83
N VAL A 888 -10.29 -14.50 -22.53
CA VAL A 888 -9.32 -14.07 -23.54
C VAL A 888 -9.04 -15.19 -24.53
N LEU A 889 -8.74 -16.40 -24.02
CA LEU A 889 -8.43 -17.56 -24.86
C LEU A 889 -9.63 -17.99 -25.74
N TYR A 890 -10.88 -17.86 -25.28
CA TYR A 890 -12.05 -18.10 -26.13
C TYR A 890 -12.13 -17.13 -27.30
N ASN A 891 -11.87 -15.85 -27.08
CA ASN A 891 -11.82 -14.86 -28.15
C ASN A 891 -10.66 -15.12 -29.12
N GLU A 892 -9.48 -15.45 -28.62
CA GLU A 892 -8.31 -15.82 -29.43
C GLU A 892 -8.53 -17.09 -30.26
N ALA A 893 -9.31 -18.04 -29.74
CA ALA A 893 -9.69 -19.25 -30.46
C ALA A 893 -10.82 -19.05 -31.50
N GLY A 894 -11.31 -17.81 -31.67
CA GLY A 894 -12.44 -17.53 -32.57
C GLY A 894 -13.77 -18.11 -32.07
N MET A 895 -13.95 -18.22 -30.74
CA MET A 895 -15.14 -18.74 -30.07
C MET A 895 -15.89 -17.63 -29.30
N PRO A 896 -16.30 -16.53 -29.94
CA PRO A 896 -16.92 -15.39 -29.26
C PRO A 896 -18.27 -15.74 -28.63
N GLU A 897 -18.99 -16.75 -29.13
CA GLU A 897 -20.22 -17.25 -28.51
C GLU A 897 -19.96 -17.80 -27.11
N LYS A 898 -18.88 -18.58 -26.93
CA LYS A 898 -18.50 -19.12 -25.62
C LYS A 898 -18.09 -17.98 -24.68
N ALA A 899 -17.29 -17.03 -25.16
CA ALA A 899 -16.91 -15.86 -24.37
C ALA A 899 -18.16 -15.10 -23.89
N ALA A 900 -19.09 -14.77 -24.80
CA ALA A 900 -20.34 -14.08 -24.49
C ALA A 900 -21.28 -14.87 -23.55
N GLU A 901 -21.27 -16.20 -23.61
CA GLU A 901 -22.01 -17.06 -22.69
C GLU A 901 -21.40 -17.04 -21.28
N PHE A 902 -20.08 -17.20 -21.17
CA PHE A 902 -19.37 -17.28 -19.89
C PHE A 902 -19.34 -15.95 -19.14
N LEU A 903 -19.29 -14.82 -19.87
CA LEU A 903 -19.44 -13.48 -19.29
C LEU A 903 -20.73 -13.28 -18.47
N LYS A 904 -21.75 -14.13 -18.65
CA LYS A 904 -23.04 -14.05 -17.94
C LYS A 904 -23.17 -15.01 -16.77
N LYS A 905 -22.22 -15.93 -16.58
CA LYS A 905 -22.36 -17.05 -15.65
C LYS A 905 -21.97 -16.73 -14.21
N ARG A 906 -21.31 -15.60 -13.96
CA ARG A 906 -20.84 -15.25 -12.61
C ARG A 906 -20.82 -13.76 -12.36
N ILE A 907 -20.68 -13.42 -11.08
CA ILE A 907 -20.32 -12.08 -10.61
C ILE A 907 -18.80 -11.96 -10.64
N PHE A 908 -18.31 -10.85 -11.16
CA PHE A 908 -16.88 -10.51 -11.24
C PHE A 908 -16.52 -9.51 -10.14
N ASN A 909 -15.26 -9.55 -9.73
CA ASN A 909 -14.69 -8.66 -8.73
C ASN A 909 -13.43 -8.02 -9.32
N PRO A 910 -13.53 -6.81 -9.90
CA PRO A 910 -12.36 -6.12 -10.42
C PRO A 910 -11.39 -5.79 -9.28
N TYR A 911 -10.10 -5.80 -9.63
CA TYR A 911 -9.02 -5.33 -8.75
C TYR A 911 -8.54 -3.96 -9.22
N GLU A 912 -7.93 -3.20 -8.32
CA GLU A 912 -7.41 -1.87 -8.65
C GLU A 912 -6.32 -1.97 -9.74
N GLY A 913 -6.55 -1.27 -10.86
CA GLY A 913 -5.69 -1.32 -12.05
C GLY A 913 -6.06 -2.43 -13.05
N GLY A 914 -6.94 -3.36 -12.67
CA GLY A 914 -7.48 -4.43 -13.53
C GLY A 914 -8.68 -4.00 -14.38
N GLU A 915 -9.10 -2.74 -14.29
CA GLU A 915 -10.27 -2.22 -14.99
C GLU A 915 -10.07 -2.29 -16.51
N GLY A 916 -11.14 -2.62 -17.22
CA GLY A 916 -11.17 -2.72 -18.67
C GLY A 916 -10.76 -4.08 -19.20
N ILE A 917 -10.22 -5.02 -18.40
CA ILE A 917 -9.89 -6.38 -18.85
C ILE A 917 -11.15 -7.11 -19.31
N LEU A 918 -12.17 -7.12 -18.44
CA LEU A 918 -13.43 -7.81 -18.70
C LEU A 918 -14.21 -7.15 -19.84
N VAL A 919 -14.27 -5.82 -19.82
CA VAL A 919 -14.92 -5.02 -20.86
C VAL A 919 -14.24 -5.21 -22.22
N LYS A 920 -12.90 -5.27 -22.28
CA LYS A 920 -12.17 -5.54 -23.52
C LYS A 920 -12.53 -6.92 -24.08
N ALA A 921 -12.62 -7.96 -23.23
CA ALA A 921 -13.04 -9.29 -23.64
C ALA A 921 -14.50 -9.31 -24.13
N HIS A 922 -15.40 -8.56 -23.48
CA HIS A 922 -16.79 -8.37 -23.89
C HIS A 922 -16.90 -7.70 -25.26
N ILE A 923 -16.27 -6.54 -25.43
CA ILE A 923 -16.28 -5.75 -26.66
C ILE A 923 -15.77 -6.59 -27.83
N LEU A 924 -14.64 -7.29 -27.63
CA LEU A 924 -14.07 -8.15 -28.65
C LEU A 924 -15.02 -9.30 -29.05
N ALA A 925 -15.67 -9.96 -28.09
CA ALA A 925 -16.60 -11.04 -28.38
C ALA A 925 -17.79 -10.54 -29.22
N TYR A 926 -18.42 -9.44 -28.82
CA TYR A 926 -19.60 -8.93 -29.51
C TYR A 926 -19.29 -8.25 -30.86
N ILE A 927 -18.12 -7.63 -31.02
CA ILE A 927 -17.64 -7.18 -32.35
C ILE A 927 -17.46 -8.39 -33.28
N GLN A 928 -16.86 -9.48 -32.83
CA GLN A 928 -16.71 -10.68 -33.67
C GLN A 928 -18.07 -11.26 -34.10
N LEU A 929 -19.05 -11.30 -33.20
CA LEU A 929 -20.42 -11.74 -33.51
C LEU A 929 -21.10 -10.79 -34.50
N GLY A 930 -21.02 -9.47 -34.28
CA GLY A 930 -21.58 -8.46 -35.17
C GLY A 930 -20.99 -8.51 -36.58
N ARG A 931 -19.66 -8.62 -36.69
CA ARG A 931 -18.96 -8.78 -37.98
C ARG A 931 -19.39 -10.06 -38.71
N ARG A 932 -19.58 -11.17 -38.00
CA ARG A 932 -20.07 -12.42 -38.57
C ARG A 932 -21.50 -12.27 -39.11
N ALA A 933 -22.40 -11.69 -38.31
CA ALA A 933 -23.78 -11.44 -38.72
C ALA A 933 -23.85 -10.52 -39.96
N LEU A 934 -23.00 -9.49 -40.02
CA LEU A 934 -22.91 -8.58 -41.18
C LEU A 934 -22.47 -9.31 -42.45
N ARG A 935 -21.47 -10.21 -42.38
CA ARG A 935 -21.06 -11.06 -43.52
C ARG A 935 -22.16 -12.00 -44.00
N GLU A 936 -23.03 -12.45 -43.08
CA GLU A 936 -24.18 -13.29 -43.38
C GLU A 936 -25.40 -12.50 -43.88
N GLY A 937 -25.29 -11.17 -44.01
CA GLY A 937 -26.40 -10.28 -44.42
C GLY A 937 -27.46 -10.07 -43.35
N LYS A 938 -27.18 -10.46 -42.10
CA LYS A 938 -28.09 -10.32 -40.95
C LYS A 938 -27.84 -8.98 -40.25
N ASN A 939 -28.13 -7.88 -40.94
CA ASN A 939 -27.75 -6.53 -40.50
C ASN A 939 -28.38 -6.14 -39.15
N LYS A 940 -29.65 -6.52 -38.92
CA LYS A 940 -30.33 -6.27 -37.64
C LYS A 940 -29.70 -7.03 -36.48
N ASP A 941 -29.28 -8.27 -36.70
CA ASP A 941 -28.56 -9.06 -35.69
C ASP A 941 -27.19 -8.44 -35.41
N ALA A 942 -26.51 -7.94 -36.45
CA ALA A 942 -25.24 -7.23 -36.29
C ALA A 942 -25.39 -5.98 -35.42
N ILE A 943 -26.41 -5.15 -35.67
CA ILE A 943 -26.73 -3.99 -34.84
C ILE A 943 -27.00 -4.43 -33.40
N ALA A 944 -27.84 -5.45 -33.18
CA ALA A 944 -28.16 -5.93 -31.84
C ALA A 944 -26.95 -6.48 -31.07
N PHE A 945 -25.98 -7.11 -31.74
CA PHE A 945 -24.72 -7.52 -31.11
C PHE A 945 -23.84 -6.32 -30.75
N LEU A 946 -23.80 -5.28 -31.59
CA LEU A 946 -22.99 -4.08 -31.35
C LEU A 946 -23.62 -3.16 -30.29
N GLU A 947 -24.95 -3.16 -30.15
CA GLU A 947 -25.64 -2.55 -29.01
C GLU A 947 -25.21 -3.23 -27.71
N LYS A 948 -25.20 -4.57 -27.69
CA LYS A 948 -24.70 -5.34 -26.55
C LYS A 948 -23.25 -5.02 -26.22
N ALA A 949 -22.39 -4.83 -27.22
CA ALA A 949 -20.99 -4.47 -27.00
C ALA A 949 -20.79 -3.16 -26.21
N LEU A 950 -21.81 -2.27 -26.15
CA LEU A 950 -21.79 -1.03 -25.37
C LEU A 950 -22.44 -1.18 -23.99
N GLU A 951 -23.02 -2.34 -23.68
CA GLU A 951 -23.58 -2.62 -22.36
C GLU A 951 -22.45 -2.93 -21.38
N TYR A 952 -22.56 -2.38 -20.17
CA TYR A 952 -21.70 -2.72 -19.02
C TYR A 952 -22.60 -3.46 -18.01
N PRO A 953 -22.68 -4.79 -18.08
CA PRO A 953 -23.55 -5.57 -17.21
C PRO A 953 -23.22 -5.37 -15.73
N GLU A 954 -24.25 -5.31 -14.88
CA GLU A 954 -24.09 -5.13 -13.43
C GLU A 954 -23.19 -6.21 -12.81
N ASN A 955 -23.24 -7.45 -13.31
CA ASN A 955 -22.41 -8.54 -12.81
C ASN A 955 -20.90 -8.35 -13.06
N TYR A 956 -20.48 -7.33 -13.81
CA TYR A 956 -19.07 -7.01 -14.02
C TYR A 956 -18.48 -6.24 -12.86
N HIS A 957 -19.32 -5.56 -12.08
CA HIS A 957 -18.89 -4.65 -11.01
C HIS A 957 -17.89 -3.59 -11.52
N GLU A 958 -17.98 -3.22 -12.80
CA GLU A 958 -17.17 -2.18 -13.44
C GLU A 958 -18.08 -1.21 -14.20
N GLY A 959 -17.92 0.09 -13.99
CA GLY A 959 -18.68 1.14 -14.68
C GLY A 959 -17.91 1.77 -15.84
N ARG A 960 -18.61 2.52 -16.71
CA ARG A 960 -17.97 3.21 -17.84
C ARG A 960 -17.07 4.36 -17.38
N GLY A 961 -15.76 4.21 -17.59
CA GLY A 961 -14.76 5.27 -17.33
C GLY A 961 -14.62 6.28 -18.47
N VAL A 962 -13.95 7.40 -18.19
CA VAL A 962 -13.65 8.47 -19.18
C VAL A 962 -12.69 8.02 -20.30
N MET A 963 -12.00 6.89 -20.09
CA MET A 963 -11.05 6.28 -21.04
C MET A 963 -11.53 4.90 -21.56
N ALA A 964 -12.84 4.67 -21.66
CA ALA A 964 -13.41 3.43 -22.19
C ALA A 964 -12.89 3.11 -23.62
N ARG A 965 -12.98 1.87 -24.11
CA ARG A 965 -12.41 1.48 -25.44
C ARG A 965 -13.50 1.22 -26.47
N GLU A 966 -14.34 2.22 -26.72
CA GLU A 966 -15.60 2.02 -27.46
C GLU A 966 -15.51 2.44 -28.95
N ALA A 967 -14.42 3.07 -29.39
CA ALA A 967 -14.27 3.56 -30.76
C ALA A 967 -14.46 2.46 -31.83
N ALA A 968 -13.95 1.26 -31.57
CA ALA A 968 -14.14 0.10 -32.43
C ALA A 968 -15.63 -0.27 -32.58
N VAL A 969 -16.38 -0.24 -31.47
CA VAL A 969 -17.81 -0.55 -31.47
C VAL A 969 -18.58 0.50 -32.27
N TYR A 970 -18.27 1.78 -32.09
CA TYR A 970 -18.91 2.88 -32.80
C TYR A 970 -18.71 2.79 -34.31
N TYR A 971 -17.48 2.49 -34.75
CA TYR A 971 -17.19 2.30 -36.16
C TYR A 971 -17.95 1.11 -36.78
N HIS A 972 -17.97 -0.03 -36.08
CA HIS A 972 -18.70 -1.21 -36.54
C HIS A 972 -20.22 -1.02 -36.53
N MET A 973 -20.75 -0.27 -35.54
CA MET A 973 -22.16 0.12 -35.48
C MET A 973 -22.56 0.93 -36.70
N ALA A 974 -21.75 1.94 -37.04
CA ALA A 974 -21.96 2.74 -38.24
C ALA A 974 -21.99 1.89 -39.51
N LYS A 975 -21.05 0.94 -39.68
CA LYS A 975 -21.05 0.01 -40.82
C LYS A 975 -22.30 -0.87 -40.88
N ALA A 976 -22.76 -1.37 -39.73
CA ALA A 976 -23.97 -2.20 -39.68
C ALA A 976 -25.24 -1.39 -40.04
N LEU A 977 -25.32 -0.13 -39.59
CA LEU A 977 -26.39 0.81 -39.94
C LEU A 977 -26.37 1.18 -41.43
N GLU A 978 -25.19 1.44 -42.01
CA GLU A 978 -25.07 1.66 -43.46
C GLU A 978 -25.59 0.46 -44.26
N ALA A 979 -25.23 -0.76 -43.86
CA ALA A 979 -25.70 -1.99 -44.52
C ALA A 979 -27.21 -2.20 -44.37
N ASP A 980 -27.81 -1.76 -43.27
CA ASP A 980 -29.26 -1.78 -43.02
C ASP A 980 -30.02 -0.63 -43.74
N GLY A 981 -29.31 0.27 -44.42
CA GLY A 981 -29.90 1.41 -45.15
C GLY A 981 -30.16 2.66 -44.30
N ARG A 982 -29.60 2.75 -43.09
CA ARG A 982 -29.77 3.83 -42.11
C ARG A 982 -28.59 4.81 -42.13
N GLY A 983 -28.32 5.40 -43.28
CA GLY A 983 -27.10 6.19 -43.54
C GLY A 983 -26.94 7.44 -42.66
N GLU A 984 -28.01 8.18 -42.36
CA GLU A 984 -27.94 9.37 -41.49
C GLU A 984 -27.52 9.01 -40.06
N GLU A 985 -28.06 7.92 -39.52
CA GLU A 985 -27.68 7.43 -38.19
C GLU A 985 -26.23 6.94 -38.19
N ALA A 986 -25.81 6.26 -39.25
CA ALA A 986 -24.43 5.81 -39.38
C ALA A 986 -23.41 6.96 -39.32
N LEU A 987 -23.72 8.12 -39.92
CA LEU A 987 -22.86 9.31 -39.87
C LEU A 987 -22.64 9.78 -38.43
N ALA A 988 -23.69 9.85 -37.61
CA ALA A 988 -23.56 10.24 -36.20
C ALA A 988 -22.67 9.28 -35.40
N TRP A 989 -22.73 7.98 -35.70
CA TRP A 989 -21.84 6.98 -35.08
C TRP A 989 -20.39 7.10 -35.55
N TYR A 990 -20.14 7.45 -36.82
CA TYR A 990 -18.79 7.78 -37.28
C TYR A 990 -18.25 9.05 -36.60
N GLU A 991 -19.07 10.09 -36.42
CA GLU A 991 -18.67 11.29 -35.67
C GLU A 991 -18.29 10.96 -34.23
N LYS A 992 -19.10 10.11 -33.58
CA LYS A 992 -18.81 9.61 -32.23
C LYS A 992 -17.49 8.85 -32.15
N ALA A 993 -17.21 7.98 -33.12
CA ALA A 993 -15.94 7.26 -33.22
C ALA A 993 -14.76 8.20 -33.48
N ALA A 994 -14.93 9.20 -34.35
CA ALA A 994 -13.89 10.17 -34.71
C ALA A 994 -13.51 11.13 -33.58
N ALA A 995 -14.44 11.40 -32.65
CA ALA A 995 -14.19 12.20 -31.46
C ALA A 995 -13.36 11.48 -30.38
N TYR A 996 -13.10 10.18 -30.55
CA TYR A 996 -12.53 9.30 -29.53
C TYR A 996 -10.98 9.22 -29.59
N GLN A 997 -10.30 10.36 -29.56
CA GLN A 997 -8.84 10.41 -29.66
C GLN A 997 -8.17 10.10 -28.30
N THR A 998 -7.66 8.88 -28.15
CA THR A 998 -7.12 8.40 -26.86
C THR A 998 -5.60 8.44 -26.76
N GLY A 999 -4.89 8.32 -27.89
CA GLY A 999 -3.42 8.33 -27.92
C GLY A 999 -2.79 7.11 -27.21
N ARG A 1000 -3.51 6.00 -27.11
CA ARG A 1000 -3.12 4.80 -26.33
C ARG A 1000 -2.21 3.84 -27.09
N LEU A 1001 -2.12 4.01 -28.42
CA LEU A 1001 -1.45 3.11 -29.35
C LEU A 1001 -2.17 1.76 -29.47
N ASP A 1002 -3.51 1.76 -29.43
CA ASP A 1002 -4.31 0.53 -29.45
C ASP A 1002 -5.37 0.53 -30.57
N GLU A 1003 -6.22 -0.50 -30.60
CA GLU A 1003 -7.29 -0.67 -31.59
C GLU A 1003 -8.22 0.55 -31.66
N SER A 1004 -8.40 1.30 -30.58
CA SER A 1004 -9.30 2.46 -30.51
C SER A 1004 -8.81 3.59 -31.42
N ASP A 1005 -7.50 3.85 -31.43
CA ASP A 1005 -6.89 4.87 -32.28
C ASP A 1005 -7.01 4.48 -33.77
N PHE A 1006 -6.88 3.18 -34.09
CA PHE A 1006 -7.09 2.68 -35.45
C PHE A 1006 -8.51 2.94 -35.97
N TYR A 1007 -9.53 2.60 -35.18
CA TYR A 1007 -10.93 2.78 -35.59
C TYR A 1007 -11.37 4.25 -35.56
N THR A 1008 -10.77 5.07 -34.71
CA THR A 1008 -10.93 6.54 -34.75
C THR A 1008 -10.45 7.10 -36.09
N ALA A 1009 -9.26 6.69 -36.55
CA ALA A 1009 -8.75 7.08 -37.87
C ALA A 1009 -9.61 6.53 -39.03
N CYS A 1010 -10.11 5.29 -38.93
CA CYS A 1010 -11.04 4.75 -39.93
C CYS A 1010 -12.33 5.58 -40.03
N ALA A 1011 -12.88 6.03 -38.90
CA ALA A 1011 -14.05 6.89 -38.86
C ALA A 1011 -13.76 8.29 -39.45
N LEU A 1012 -12.62 8.89 -39.11
CA LEU A 1012 -12.17 10.16 -39.72
C LEU A 1012 -12.08 10.06 -41.25
N ARG A 1013 -11.47 8.99 -41.77
CA ARG A 1013 -11.42 8.71 -43.21
C ARG A 1013 -12.82 8.60 -43.82
N ARG A 1014 -13.73 7.87 -43.16
CA ARG A 1014 -15.12 7.72 -43.63
C ARG A 1014 -15.88 9.04 -43.66
N LEU A 1015 -15.55 9.98 -42.77
CA LEU A 1015 -16.07 11.35 -42.74
C LEU A 1015 -15.36 12.32 -43.72
N GLY A 1016 -14.44 11.83 -44.55
CA GLY A 1016 -13.68 12.64 -45.51
C GLY A 1016 -12.51 13.42 -44.91
N LYS A 1017 -12.15 13.17 -43.65
CA LYS A 1017 -11.07 13.84 -42.92
C LYS A 1017 -9.73 13.08 -43.03
N GLU A 1018 -9.31 12.80 -44.27
CA GLU A 1018 -8.14 11.95 -44.55
C GLU A 1018 -6.84 12.48 -43.92
N ARG A 1019 -6.67 13.81 -43.89
CA ARG A 1019 -5.49 14.44 -43.28
C ARG A 1019 -5.41 14.16 -41.78
N GLU A 1020 -6.52 14.24 -41.07
CA GLU A 1020 -6.58 13.97 -39.62
C GLU A 1020 -6.31 12.49 -39.34
N ALA A 1021 -6.89 11.59 -40.14
CA ALA A 1021 -6.63 10.15 -40.05
C ALA A 1021 -5.14 9.81 -40.27
N ALA A 1022 -4.52 10.39 -41.30
CA ALA A 1022 -3.10 10.18 -41.59
C ALA A 1022 -2.16 10.72 -40.49
N ILE A 1023 -2.54 11.83 -39.83
CA ILE A 1023 -1.78 12.35 -38.67
C ILE A 1023 -1.84 11.34 -37.52
N LEU A 1024 -3.02 10.82 -37.20
CA LEU A 1024 -3.19 9.85 -36.11
C LEU A 1024 -2.37 8.58 -36.34
N TYR A 1025 -2.39 8.00 -37.56
CA TYR A 1025 -1.55 6.83 -37.86
C TYR A 1025 -0.04 7.12 -37.76
N ARG A 1026 0.41 8.33 -38.11
CA ARG A 1026 1.83 8.71 -37.94
C ARG A 1026 2.20 8.85 -36.47
N GLN A 1027 1.34 9.47 -35.66
CA GLN A 1027 1.53 9.55 -34.22
C GLN A 1027 1.61 8.16 -33.58
N MET A 1028 0.82 7.19 -34.08
CA MET A 1028 0.92 5.81 -33.63
C MET A 1028 2.28 5.18 -33.95
N LEU A 1029 2.83 5.42 -35.15
CA LEU A 1029 4.17 4.95 -35.53
C LEU A 1029 5.25 5.59 -34.66
N GLU A 1030 5.21 6.91 -34.47
CA GLU A 1030 6.17 7.66 -33.65
C GLU A 1030 6.16 7.16 -32.19
N GLY A 1031 4.97 6.97 -31.62
CA GLY A 1031 4.85 6.43 -30.25
C GLY A 1031 5.34 4.99 -30.13
N ALA A 1032 5.10 4.15 -31.15
CA ALA A 1032 5.59 2.78 -31.16
C ALA A 1032 7.11 2.69 -31.34
N ASP A 1033 7.70 3.53 -32.20
CA ASP A 1033 9.15 3.60 -32.38
C ASP A 1033 9.83 4.10 -31.10
N ALA A 1034 9.24 5.08 -30.39
CA ALA A 1034 9.76 5.54 -29.10
C ALA A 1034 9.77 4.44 -28.01
N LEU A 1035 8.81 3.50 -28.05
CA LEU A 1035 8.83 2.32 -27.16
C LEU A 1035 9.95 1.35 -27.52
N LEU A 1036 10.22 1.16 -28.82
CA LEU A 1036 11.29 0.27 -29.31
C LEU A 1036 12.69 0.85 -29.07
N GLU A 1037 12.85 2.18 -29.16
CA GLU A 1037 14.11 2.86 -28.81
C GLU A 1037 14.49 2.69 -27.34
N LYS A 1038 13.49 2.45 -26.47
CA LYS A 1038 13.65 2.22 -25.03
C LYS A 1038 13.16 0.84 -24.62
N GLU A 1039 13.43 -0.17 -25.46
CA GLU A 1039 12.88 -1.53 -25.31
C GLU A 1039 13.12 -2.12 -23.92
N ASP A 1040 14.26 -1.85 -23.28
CA ASP A 1040 14.66 -2.39 -21.99
C ASP A 1040 14.13 -1.61 -20.77
N ARG A 1041 13.29 -0.57 -20.97
CA ARG A 1041 12.81 0.28 -19.88
C ARG A 1041 11.32 0.61 -19.98
N LEU A 1042 10.69 0.70 -18.81
CA LEU A 1042 9.35 1.26 -18.68
C LEU A 1042 9.43 2.79 -18.51
N PRO A 1043 8.35 3.52 -18.82
CA PRO A 1043 8.22 4.92 -18.42
C PRO A 1043 8.48 5.07 -16.91
N TYR A 1044 9.09 6.18 -16.50
CA TYR A 1044 9.48 6.42 -15.10
C TYR A 1044 8.30 6.29 -14.12
N PHE A 1045 7.15 6.88 -14.44
CA PHE A 1045 5.92 6.78 -13.65
C PHE A 1045 5.06 5.54 -13.98
N GLY A 1046 5.64 4.54 -14.67
CA GLY A 1046 4.99 3.33 -15.12
C GLY A 1046 5.43 2.09 -14.34
N GLY A 1047 4.66 1.02 -14.48
CA GLY A 1047 4.94 -0.29 -13.87
C GLY A 1047 3.93 -1.33 -14.32
N PHE A 1048 4.09 -2.57 -13.87
CA PHE A 1048 3.15 -3.65 -14.19
C PHE A 1048 2.02 -3.69 -13.17
N VAL A 1049 0.80 -3.94 -13.62
CA VAL A 1049 -0.37 -4.00 -12.71
C VAL A 1049 -0.48 -5.37 -12.03
N SER A 1050 -0.24 -6.45 -12.78
CA SER A 1050 -0.25 -7.83 -12.31
C SER A 1050 1.17 -8.38 -12.20
N ASN A 1051 1.32 -9.47 -11.43
CA ASN A 1051 2.55 -10.23 -11.38
C ASN A 1051 2.41 -11.69 -11.82
N LEU A 1052 1.84 -11.92 -13.01
CA LEU A 1052 1.76 -13.27 -13.59
C LEU A 1052 3.11 -13.71 -14.17
N PRO A 1053 3.40 -15.04 -14.17
CA PRO A 1053 4.68 -15.55 -14.63
C PRO A 1053 5.01 -15.15 -16.08
N GLY A 1054 6.15 -14.47 -16.27
CA GLY A 1054 6.65 -14.07 -17.59
C GLY A 1054 5.95 -12.87 -18.23
N GLU A 1055 5.19 -12.07 -17.46
CA GLU A 1055 4.67 -10.76 -17.90
C GLU A 1055 5.66 -9.61 -17.69
N HIS A 1056 6.68 -9.79 -16.83
CA HIS A 1056 7.60 -8.72 -16.37
C HIS A 1056 8.84 -8.50 -17.21
N ASP A 1057 8.91 -9.13 -18.37
CA ASP A 1057 9.97 -8.81 -19.31
C ASP A 1057 9.62 -7.48 -19.98
N VAL A 1058 10.31 -6.41 -19.56
CA VAL A 1058 10.09 -5.05 -20.05
C VAL A 1058 10.25 -4.96 -21.57
N CYS A 1059 11.26 -5.66 -22.11
CA CYS A 1059 11.47 -5.76 -23.55
C CYS A 1059 10.25 -6.38 -24.21
N LYS A 1060 9.84 -7.56 -23.74
CA LYS A 1060 8.63 -8.22 -24.26
C LYS A 1060 7.39 -7.32 -24.17
N ALA A 1061 7.16 -6.64 -23.05
CA ALA A 1061 6.01 -5.76 -22.85
C ALA A 1061 6.00 -4.58 -23.84
N ASN A 1062 7.14 -3.91 -24.03
CA ASN A 1062 7.29 -2.83 -24.98
C ASN A 1062 7.05 -3.32 -26.42
N HIS A 1063 7.60 -4.48 -26.79
CA HIS A 1063 7.38 -5.09 -28.11
C HIS A 1063 5.92 -5.54 -28.33
N MET A 1064 5.27 -6.12 -27.31
CA MET A 1064 3.86 -6.52 -27.34
C MET A 1064 2.92 -5.32 -27.50
N LYS A 1065 3.36 -4.10 -27.18
CA LYS A 1065 2.60 -2.87 -27.43
C LYS A 1065 2.97 -2.24 -28.77
N ALA A 1066 4.25 -2.13 -29.08
CA ALA A 1066 4.75 -1.42 -30.25
C ALA A 1066 4.41 -2.13 -31.57
N HIS A 1067 4.60 -3.45 -31.68
CA HIS A 1067 4.36 -4.15 -32.95
C HIS A 1067 2.89 -4.17 -33.36
N PRO A 1068 1.91 -4.42 -32.47
CA PRO A 1068 0.50 -4.22 -32.79
C PRO A 1068 0.18 -2.79 -33.24
N ALA A 1069 0.69 -1.77 -32.54
CA ALA A 1069 0.46 -0.37 -32.91
C ALA A 1069 0.99 -0.04 -34.31
N LYS A 1070 2.20 -0.51 -34.66
CA LYS A 1070 2.76 -0.36 -36.02
C LYS A 1070 1.96 -1.14 -37.05
N PHE A 1071 1.52 -2.36 -36.73
CA PHE A 1071 0.62 -3.13 -37.59
C PHE A 1071 -0.67 -2.36 -37.87
N TYR A 1072 -1.32 -1.79 -36.86
CA TYR A 1072 -2.53 -0.99 -37.01
C TYR A 1072 -2.29 0.22 -37.92
N ALA A 1073 -1.24 0.98 -37.65
CA ALA A 1073 -0.91 2.17 -38.42
C ALA A 1073 -0.55 1.85 -39.89
N TYR A 1074 0.29 0.85 -40.14
CA TYR A 1074 0.65 0.46 -41.51
C TYR A 1074 -0.53 -0.11 -42.28
N THR A 1075 -1.39 -0.88 -41.60
CA THR A 1075 -2.66 -1.33 -42.17
C THR A 1075 -3.48 -0.12 -42.60
N GLY A 1076 -3.72 0.85 -41.71
CA GLY A 1076 -4.50 2.06 -42.01
C GLY A 1076 -3.92 2.96 -43.11
N LEU A 1077 -2.59 2.95 -43.27
CA LEU A 1077 -1.86 3.66 -44.33
C LEU A 1077 -1.76 2.87 -45.65
N GLY A 1078 -2.27 1.64 -45.73
CA GLY A 1078 -2.21 0.81 -46.93
C GLY A 1078 -0.86 0.16 -47.22
N ARG A 1079 0.06 0.18 -46.25
CA ARG A 1079 1.43 -0.35 -46.34
C ARG A 1079 1.47 -1.84 -45.99
N LYS A 1080 0.99 -2.67 -46.92
CA LYS A 1080 0.72 -4.11 -46.69
C LYS A 1080 1.96 -4.93 -46.31
N GLU A 1081 3.10 -4.69 -46.95
CA GLU A 1081 4.32 -5.46 -46.68
C GLU A 1081 4.88 -5.19 -45.27
N GLU A 1082 4.82 -3.93 -44.85
CA GLU A 1082 5.21 -3.50 -43.52
C GLU A 1082 4.23 -4.01 -42.46
N ALA A 1083 2.92 -3.93 -42.71
CA ALA A 1083 1.92 -4.49 -41.81
C ALA A 1083 2.13 -5.99 -41.59
N GLU A 1084 2.30 -6.79 -42.65
CA GLU A 1084 2.52 -8.24 -42.52
C GLU A 1084 3.79 -8.59 -41.73
N ARG A 1085 4.84 -7.76 -41.85
CA ARG A 1085 6.05 -7.90 -41.04
C ARG A 1085 5.78 -7.64 -39.57
N GLU A 1086 5.12 -6.53 -39.24
CA GLU A 1086 4.81 -6.16 -37.86
C GLU A 1086 3.85 -7.16 -37.20
N LYS A 1087 2.93 -7.75 -37.96
CA LYS A 1087 2.05 -8.83 -37.48
C LYS A 1087 2.84 -10.07 -37.04
N LYS A 1088 3.84 -10.49 -37.83
CA LYS A 1088 4.72 -11.62 -37.47
C LYS A 1088 5.55 -11.32 -36.23
N LEU A 1089 6.04 -10.08 -36.11
CA LEU A 1089 6.77 -9.63 -34.92
C LEU A 1089 5.86 -9.61 -33.69
N ALA A 1090 4.65 -9.08 -33.81
CA ALA A 1090 3.66 -9.10 -32.73
C ALA A 1090 3.39 -10.54 -32.24
N ALA A 1091 3.23 -11.49 -33.16
CA ALA A 1091 3.07 -12.91 -32.83
C ALA A 1091 4.31 -13.53 -32.16
N TYR A 1092 5.51 -13.22 -32.66
CA TYR A 1092 6.78 -13.68 -32.08
C TYR A 1092 6.93 -13.24 -30.62
N TRP A 1093 6.57 -11.98 -30.32
CA TRP A 1093 6.61 -11.42 -28.98
C TRP A 1093 5.43 -11.83 -28.09
N GLY A 1094 4.46 -12.59 -28.62
CA GLY A 1094 3.36 -13.16 -27.86
C GLY A 1094 2.15 -12.23 -27.67
N SER A 1095 1.92 -11.30 -28.61
CA SER A 1095 0.73 -10.44 -28.63
C SER A 1095 -0.53 -11.26 -28.93
N GLU A 1096 -1.67 -10.82 -28.38
CA GLU A 1096 -3.00 -11.30 -28.77
C GLU A 1096 -3.24 -11.08 -30.28
N LEU A 1097 -3.72 -12.10 -30.97
CA LEU A 1097 -3.83 -12.12 -32.44
C LEU A 1097 -5.27 -11.86 -32.94
N ALA A 1098 -6.28 -11.95 -32.08
CA ALA A 1098 -7.68 -11.74 -32.50
C ALA A 1098 -7.88 -10.33 -33.09
N TRP A 1099 -7.40 -9.29 -32.41
CA TRP A 1099 -7.49 -7.91 -32.92
C TRP A 1099 -6.69 -7.69 -34.21
N LEU A 1100 -5.48 -8.26 -34.31
CA LEU A 1100 -4.67 -8.16 -35.52
C LEU A 1100 -5.42 -8.76 -36.73
N SER A 1101 -6.07 -9.91 -36.53
CA SER A 1101 -6.83 -10.60 -37.57
C SER A 1101 -8.08 -9.82 -37.99
N ILE A 1102 -8.81 -9.23 -37.03
CA ILE A 1102 -9.97 -8.38 -37.31
C ILE A 1102 -9.56 -7.14 -38.12
N ILE A 1103 -8.50 -6.45 -37.69
CA ILE A 1103 -8.04 -5.22 -38.32
C ILE A 1103 -7.45 -5.47 -39.71
N GLU A 1104 -6.77 -6.59 -39.93
CA GLU A 1104 -6.30 -6.99 -41.26
C GLU A 1104 -7.47 -7.11 -42.26
N GLU A 1105 -8.54 -7.81 -41.86
CA GLU A 1105 -9.74 -7.99 -42.67
C GLU A 1105 -10.43 -6.65 -42.97
N ASP A 1106 -10.55 -5.77 -41.96
CA ASP A 1106 -11.22 -4.49 -42.12
C ASP A 1106 -10.37 -3.50 -42.93
N GLY A 1107 -9.06 -3.48 -42.68
CA GLY A 1107 -8.10 -2.64 -43.38
C GLY A 1107 -7.88 -3.03 -44.84
N GLY A 1108 -7.98 -4.32 -45.17
CA GLY A 1108 -7.94 -4.79 -46.57
C GLY A 1108 -9.09 -4.27 -47.43
N ASN A 1109 -10.20 -3.87 -46.82
CA ASN A 1109 -11.41 -3.38 -47.48
C ASN A 1109 -11.51 -1.85 -47.56
N LEU A 1110 -10.49 -1.10 -47.11
CA LEU A 1110 -10.54 0.37 -47.05
C LEU A 1110 -10.27 1.10 -48.38
N GLY A 1111 -10.05 0.39 -49.49
CA GLY A 1111 -9.92 0.99 -50.83
C GLY A 1111 -8.82 2.05 -50.92
N TYR A 1112 -7.55 1.64 -50.90
CA TYR A 1112 -6.38 2.52 -51.04
C TYR A 1112 -6.18 2.99 -52.50
N GLU A 1113 -7.19 3.61 -53.11
CA GLU A 1113 -7.02 4.21 -54.44
C GLU A 1113 -6.78 5.72 -54.28
N GLY A 1114 -5.49 6.09 -54.21
CA GLY A 1114 -5.03 7.48 -54.38
C GLY A 1114 -4.41 8.17 -53.16
N ILE A 1115 -3.57 7.48 -52.37
CA ILE A 1115 -2.68 8.12 -51.37
C ILE A 1115 -1.28 8.26 -51.94
#